data_AF-A0A1G2QG06-F1
#
_entry.id   AF-A0A1G2QG06-F1
#
_cell.length_a   1.000
_cell.length_b   1.000
_cell.length_c   1.000
_cell.angle_alpha   90.00
_cell.angle_beta   90.00
_cell.angle_gamma   90.00
#
_symmetry.space_group_name_H-M   'P 1'
#
loop_
_entity.id
_entity.type
_entity.pdbx_description
1 polymer ?
#
loop_
_entity_poly.entity_id
_entity_poly.type
_entity_poly.pdbx_seq_one_letter_code
_entity_poly.pdbx_strand_id
1 'polypeptide(L)'
;MTELLNKSVKAVAGLAVSAGLILALIVAPSTASAQTNAQLQAQIQILLAQVQALRVQLAGTVNPGLYCNFSFNRGLGQGSVGTDVQNLQRFLNSVPGILVATVGAGARGQETTYYGPRTAAAVSAFQMRYSADVLAPLGLVRGTGYFGLSSRTKAIYLCAAQPPVVIPPDEDDDMDDGRVLEGGAGSIDNYELISGLNNEEVGEGDDDVEVAGLEIEVDAGSDIRLVAVRLVFNEGTANRDFDRYADEVSLWLDGEEVARIDAQEFTDDNNFSSTLTLDDSAIIRRGETGELIVAVSGISNLDSADEGDTWTVDFTNVRFEDAVGSSLSENPNTDTRSFSFESFSDAQNVELSIDEFDDEINETQVIEVDESSDTDNVAILSFTMEAEGGSDIFIDSIPVRFDVTGATNLEDVVNTVYLYMSDERVGSENLGSSLGTDETIVFDDLDIEIAAGQSEEFEIRADFNDLAGDLDEGDTIMVRITETETDSANFDAEDEAGNDLEDNEVTGQAQSDAHAVYLSGITVDFVSVTENKTLVADDAGEEDQVTFKFVFDVISFGGDVYLDKEVVAEASPTTATDGHSFATTSQSTTGDTTVSSVITASNTDSGDTSTSFIVDEGDTRRFTITIVSEAGVDGVIQQQITGIKWDTDAGDAHANLYDFNLDEFLSDIVSVNVL
;
A
#
# COMPACT_ATOMS: atom_id res chain seq x y z
N MET A 1 -6.39 -85.47 35.17
CA MET A 1 -5.17 -85.86 34.41
C MET A 1 -5.06 -84.84 33.31
N THR A 2 -4.61 -83.64 33.68
CA THR A 2 -4.95 -82.41 32.95
C THR A 2 -3.76 -81.45 33.02
N GLU A 3 -3.27 -81.11 31.83
CA GLU A 3 -2.52 -79.90 31.44
C GLU A 3 -1.16 -79.63 32.09
N LEU A 4 -0.21 -80.50 31.73
CA LEU A 4 1.13 -80.09 31.30
C LEU A 4 1.17 -80.13 29.76
N LEU A 5 2.13 -79.41 29.16
CA LEU A 5 2.52 -79.33 27.73
C LEU A 5 1.69 -78.35 26.89
N ASN A 6 2.23 -77.49 26.03
CA ASN A 6 3.57 -77.00 25.69
C ASN A 6 3.26 -75.95 24.60
N LYS A 7 3.67 -74.69 24.70
CA LYS A 7 4.92 -74.17 24.12
C LYS A 7 5.05 -74.39 22.60
N SER A 8 4.71 -73.38 21.81
CA SER A 8 5.31 -73.08 20.48
C SER A 8 4.74 -71.76 19.92
N VAL A 9 5.53 -70.67 19.84
CA VAL A 9 6.37 -70.27 18.67
C VAL A 9 5.48 -69.60 17.61
N LYS A 10 5.43 -68.26 17.53
CA LYS A 10 6.28 -67.36 16.71
C LYS A 10 6.57 -67.88 15.29
N ALA A 11 6.14 -67.10 14.28
CA ALA A 11 6.64 -66.94 12.90
C ALA A 11 5.47 -67.01 11.91
N VAL A 12 5.03 -65.89 11.33
CA VAL A 12 5.66 -65.11 10.23
C VAL A 12 5.53 -65.80 8.87
N ALA A 13 5.09 -64.99 7.92
CA ALA A 13 5.04 -65.20 6.47
C ALA A 13 3.95 -66.18 6.02
N GLY A 14 3.08 -65.83 5.09
CA GLY A 14 3.18 -64.77 4.09
C GLY A 14 2.59 -65.32 2.80
N LEU A 15 2.31 -64.39 1.89
CA LEU A 15 1.95 -64.64 0.49
C LEU A 15 0.63 -65.40 0.28
N ALA A 16 -0.15 -65.17 -0.76
CA ALA A 16 -0.19 -64.20 -1.83
C ALA A 16 -1.34 -64.68 -2.71
N VAL A 17 -1.99 -63.73 -3.38
CA VAL A 17 -2.41 -63.86 -4.78
C VAL A 17 -3.66 -64.69 -5.10
N SER A 18 -4.46 -64.04 -5.95
CA SER A 18 -5.28 -64.55 -7.06
C SER A 18 -6.76 -64.86 -6.83
N ALA A 19 -7.56 -63.97 -7.40
CA ALA A 19 -8.50 -64.22 -8.50
C ALA A 19 -9.56 -65.32 -8.33
N GLY A 20 -10.83 -64.87 -8.38
CA GLY A 20 -11.94 -65.55 -9.04
C GLY A 20 -12.37 -66.90 -8.48
N LEU A 21 -13.49 -66.92 -7.74
CA LEU A 21 -14.26 -68.15 -7.57
C LEU A 21 -15.77 -67.89 -7.70
N ILE A 22 -16.28 -68.08 -8.92
CA ILE A 22 -17.66 -68.49 -9.11
C ILE A 22 -17.78 -69.89 -8.47
N LEU A 23 -18.49 -70.01 -7.35
CA LEU A 23 -18.85 -71.31 -6.80
C LEU A 23 -20.36 -71.37 -6.52
N ALA A 24 -21.00 -72.20 -7.34
CA ALA A 24 -22.41 -72.55 -7.28
C ALA A 24 -22.82 -73.12 -5.92
N LEU A 25 -24.01 -72.72 -5.47
CA LEU A 25 -24.75 -73.29 -4.35
C LEU A 25 -24.89 -74.81 -4.48
N ILE A 26 -24.45 -75.54 -3.45
CA ILE A 26 -25.06 -76.82 -3.06
C ILE A 26 -25.46 -76.70 -1.59
N VAL A 27 -26.78 -76.71 -1.37
CA VAL A 27 -27.45 -76.66 -0.06
C VAL A 27 -27.34 -78.01 0.64
N ALA A 28 -26.94 -78.01 1.92
CA ALA A 28 -27.44 -78.95 2.93
C ALA A 28 -27.49 -78.28 4.32
N PRO A 29 -28.51 -78.54 5.15
CA PRO A 29 -28.90 -77.69 6.27
C PRO A 29 -28.34 -78.15 7.62
N SER A 30 -28.14 -77.23 8.57
CA SER A 30 -28.38 -77.53 10.00
C SER A 30 -28.57 -76.30 10.88
N THR A 31 -29.80 -76.19 11.37
CA THR A 31 -30.24 -75.79 12.72
C THR A 31 -29.92 -74.38 13.26
N ALA A 32 -30.94 -73.53 13.19
CA ALA A 32 -31.07 -72.28 13.92
C ALA A 32 -31.12 -72.50 15.45
N SER A 33 -30.26 -71.81 16.19
CA SER A 33 -30.35 -71.65 17.64
C SER A 33 -30.67 -70.19 17.95
N ALA A 34 -31.69 -69.96 18.80
CA ALA A 34 -32.14 -68.63 19.20
C ALA A 34 -31.07 -67.95 20.08
N GLN A 35 -30.67 -66.74 19.72
CA GLN A 35 -29.69 -65.96 20.50
C GLN A 35 -30.24 -65.58 21.87
N THR A 36 -29.47 -65.87 22.91
CA THR A 36 -29.78 -65.51 24.31
C THR A 36 -29.49 -64.02 24.57
N ASN A 37 -30.16 -63.42 25.57
CA ASN A 37 -29.93 -62.00 25.92
C ASN A 37 -28.46 -61.65 26.21
N ALA A 38 -27.67 -62.60 26.73
CA ALA A 38 -26.23 -62.42 26.95
C ALA A 38 -25.45 -62.35 25.63
N GLN A 39 -25.86 -63.12 24.61
CA GLN A 39 -25.26 -63.08 23.27
C GLN A 39 -25.62 -61.79 22.53
N LEU A 40 -26.83 -61.24 22.75
CA LEU A 40 -27.19 -59.92 22.23
C LEU A 40 -26.42 -58.78 22.92
N GLN A 41 -26.24 -58.81 24.24
CA GLN A 41 -25.41 -57.79 24.93
C GLN A 41 -23.93 -57.87 24.53
N ALA A 42 -23.39 -59.07 24.31
CA ALA A 42 -22.04 -59.25 23.79
C ALA A 42 -21.92 -58.70 22.35
N GLN A 43 -22.92 -58.93 21.50
CA GLN A 43 -22.95 -58.32 20.16
C GLN A 43 -23.08 -56.80 20.19
N ILE A 44 -23.87 -56.23 21.10
CA ILE A 44 -23.97 -54.76 21.25
C ILE A 44 -22.63 -54.16 21.68
N GLN A 45 -21.91 -54.81 22.60
CA GLN A 45 -20.57 -54.35 23.01
C GLN A 45 -19.54 -54.48 21.89
N ILE A 46 -19.62 -55.54 21.08
CA ILE A 46 -18.78 -55.70 19.88
C ILE A 46 -19.13 -54.62 18.83
N LEU A 47 -20.41 -54.35 18.59
CA LEU A 47 -20.83 -53.29 17.66
C LEU A 47 -20.44 -51.89 18.16
N LEU A 48 -20.53 -51.61 19.46
CA LEU A 48 -20.09 -50.33 20.02
C LEU A 48 -18.57 -50.17 19.88
N ALA A 49 -17.79 -51.23 20.15
CA ALA A 49 -16.35 -51.23 19.93
C ALA A 49 -16.01 -51.07 18.44
N GLN A 50 -16.78 -51.68 17.53
CA GLN A 50 -16.63 -51.51 16.08
C GLN A 50 -17.01 -50.09 15.62
N VAL A 51 -18.05 -49.46 16.19
CA VAL A 51 -18.41 -48.07 15.89
C VAL A 51 -17.34 -47.11 16.42
N GLN A 52 -16.74 -47.40 17.57
CA GLN A 52 -15.64 -46.59 18.10
C GLN A 52 -14.37 -46.76 17.28
N ALA A 53 -14.08 -47.98 16.82
CA ALA A 53 -12.99 -48.26 15.89
C ALA A 53 -13.22 -47.60 14.52
N LEU A 54 -14.42 -47.68 13.95
CA LEU A 54 -14.78 -46.98 12.71
C LEU A 54 -14.70 -45.45 12.87
N ARG A 55 -15.04 -44.90 14.05
CA ARG A 55 -14.90 -43.47 14.33
C ARG A 55 -13.44 -43.03 14.46
N VAL A 56 -12.58 -43.85 15.03
CA VAL A 56 -11.13 -43.62 15.07
C VAL A 56 -10.52 -43.77 13.67
N GLN A 57 -11.01 -44.71 12.87
CA GLN A 57 -10.59 -44.91 11.48
C GLN A 57 -11.06 -43.75 10.58
N LEU A 58 -12.28 -43.24 10.78
CA LEU A 58 -12.79 -42.07 10.06
C LEU A 58 -12.12 -40.75 10.51
N ALA A 59 -11.65 -40.66 11.75
CA ALA A 59 -10.87 -39.52 12.25
C ALA A 59 -9.38 -39.55 11.83
N GLY A 60 -8.89 -40.70 11.34
CA GLY A 60 -7.49 -40.92 10.96
C GLY A 60 -7.23 -41.15 9.46
N THR A 61 -8.26 -41.17 8.61
CA THR A 61 -8.15 -41.48 7.16
C THR A 61 -8.55 -40.32 6.25
N VAL A 62 -8.80 -39.14 6.81
CA VAL A 62 -8.81 -37.88 6.04
C VAL A 62 -7.71 -37.01 6.63
N ASN A 63 -6.61 -36.86 5.89
CA ASN A 63 -5.89 -35.60 5.91
C ASN A 63 -6.56 -34.76 4.82
N PRO A 64 -7.63 -34.01 5.14
CA PRO A 64 -8.13 -33.05 4.17
C PRO A 64 -7.02 -32.03 3.98
N GLY A 65 -6.95 -31.40 2.81
CA GLY A 65 -6.21 -30.15 2.68
C GLY A 65 -6.61 -29.17 3.78
N LEU A 66 -5.83 -28.10 3.92
CA LEU A 66 -6.18 -27.04 4.87
C LEU A 66 -7.65 -26.65 4.72
N TYR A 67 -8.37 -26.54 5.84
CA TYR A 67 -9.78 -26.18 5.82
C TYR A 67 -9.88 -24.68 5.52
N CYS A 68 -10.15 -24.36 4.26
CA CYS A 68 -10.00 -23.02 3.67
C CYS A 68 -11.27 -22.45 3.03
N ASN A 69 -12.42 -23.09 3.27
CA ASN A 69 -13.69 -22.75 2.62
C ASN A 69 -14.40 -21.50 3.19
N PHE A 70 -13.64 -20.53 3.70
CA PHE A 70 -14.17 -19.34 4.35
C PHE A 70 -13.10 -18.24 4.46
N SER A 71 -13.53 -16.98 4.54
CA SER A 71 -12.64 -15.82 4.74
C SER A 71 -12.76 -15.24 6.15
N PHE A 72 -11.64 -14.71 6.68
CA PHE A 72 -11.56 -14.12 8.00
C PHE A 72 -11.69 -12.59 7.95
N ASN A 73 -12.91 -12.07 8.11
CA ASN A 73 -13.16 -10.64 7.90
C ASN A 73 -12.93 -9.76 9.14
N ARG A 74 -12.57 -10.33 10.30
CA ARG A 74 -12.24 -9.59 11.53
C ARG A 74 -11.23 -10.32 12.39
N GLY A 75 -10.59 -9.59 13.29
CA GLY A 75 -9.73 -10.17 14.32
C GLY A 75 -10.51 -11.02 15.34
N LEU A 76 -9.92 -12.14 15.77
CA LEU A 76 -10.55 -13.06 16.73
C LEU A 76 -9.65 -13.29 17.95
N GLY A 77 -10.22 -13.17 19.14
CA GLY A 77 -9.51 -13.33 20.40
C GLY A 77 -10.33 -14.08 21.45
N GLN A 78 -9.76 -14.27 22.64
CA GLN A 78 -10.44 -14.97 23.71
C GLN A 78 -11.75 -14.28 24.10
N GLY A 79 -12.84 -15.05 24.10
CA GLY A 79 -14.20 -14.54 24.34
C GLY A 79 -15.00 -14.25 23.08
N SER A 80 -14.39 -14.21 21.88
CA SER A 80 -15.11 -14.12 20.61
C SER A 80 -16.11 -15.28 20.46
N VAL A 81 -17.29 -14.98 19.91
CA VAL A 81 -18.34 -15.96 19.63
C VAL A 81 -18.85 -15.79 18.20
N GLY A 82 -18.96 -16.89 17.45
CA GLY A 82 -19.51 -16.87 16.10
C GLY A 82 -19.10 -18.05 15.25
N THR A 83 -19.64 -18.10 14.03
CA THR A 83 -19.32 -19.12 13.03
C THR A 83 -17.88 -18.98 12.51
N ASP A 84 -17.37 -17.74 12.47
CA ASP A 84 -15.96 -17.41 12.18
C ASP A 84 -14.98 -18.06 13.18
N VAL A 85 -15.34 -18.10 14.46
CA VAL A 85 -14.58 -18.83 15.48
C VAL A 85 -14.63 -20.34 15.26
N GLN A 86 -15.79 -20.88 14.88
CA GLN A 86 -15.91 -22.30 14.56
C GLN A 86 -15.06 -22.67 13.34
N ASN A 87 -15.04 -21.81 12.32
CA ASN A 87 -14.22 -21.98 11.13
C ASN A 87 -12.72 -21.83 11.44
N LEU A 88 -12.33 -20.87 12.29
CA LEU A 88 -10.96 -20.76 12.80
C LEU A 88 -10.50 -22.06 13.47
N GLN A 89 -11.35 -22.65 14.32
CA GLN A 89 -11.04 -23.90 14.99
C GLN A 89 -10.86 -25.05 13.99
N ARG A 90 -11.64 -25.09 12.92
CA ARG A 90 -11.50 -26.09 11.85
C ARG A 90 -10.20 -25.90 11.06
N PHE A 91 -9.87 -24.66 10.70
CA PHE A 91 -8.60 -24.33 10.05
C PHE A 91 -7.41 -24.73 10.94
N LEU A 92 -7.37 -24.30 12.20
CA LEU A 92 -6.29 -24.64 13.13
C LEU A 92 -6.16 -26.14 13.34
N ASN A 93 -7.29 -26.85 13.45
CA ASN A 93 -7.28 -28.30 13.54
C ASN A 93 -6.84 -28.97 12.24
N SER A 94 -6.89 -28.30 11.08
CA SER A 94 -6.40 -28.83 9.80
C SER A 94 -4.90 -28.59 9.58
N VAL A 95 -4.30 -27.58 10.23
CA VAL A 95 -2.86 -27.32 10.12
C VAL A 95 -2.05 -28.47 10.73
N PRO A 96 -1.10 -29.07 10.00
CA PRO A 96 -0.28 -30.17 10.52
C PRO A 96 0.45 -29.77 11.81
N GLY A 97 0.26 -30.58 12.87
CA GLY A 97 0.91 -30.36 14.17
C GLY A 97 0.20 -29.37 15.09
N ILE A 98 -0.90 -28.74 14.66
CA ILE A 98 -1.69 -27.81 15.48
C ILE A 98 -3.06 -28.43 15.77
N LEU A 99 -3.49 -28.38 17.04
CA LEU A 99 -4.79 -28.88 17.48
C LEU A 99 -5.35 -27.96 18.56
N VAL A 100 -6.63 -27.61 18.45
CA VAL A 100 -7.37 -26.90 19.48
C VAL A 100 -7.68 -27.85 20.65
N ALA A 101 -8.10 -29.09 20.37
CA ALA A 101 -8.22 -30.14 21.38
C ALA A 101 -8.09 -31.54 20.75
N THR A 102 -7.63 -32.51 21.55
CA THR A 102 -7.58 -33.92 21.13
C THR A 102 -8.91 -34.64 21.32
N VAL A 103 -9.72 -34.22 22.30
CA VAL A 103 -11.05 -34.77 22.58
C VAL A 103 -11.98 -33.69 23.17
N GLY A 104 -13.28 -33.82 22.89
CA GLY A 104 -14.33 -32.93 23.39
C GLY A 104 -14.44 -31.62 22.62
N ALA A 105 -15.03 -30.60 23.24
CA ALA A 105 -15.25 -29.29 22.63
C ALA A 105 -13.95 -28.69 22.05
N GLY A 106 -13.99 -28.32 20.77
CA GLY A 106 -12.86 -27.79 20.01
C GLY A 106 -12.01 -28.85 19.30
N ALA A 107 -12.25 -30.15 19.52
CA ALA A 107 -11.54 -31.20 18.78
C ALA A 107 -12.06 -31.29 17.33
N ARG A 108 -11.29 -31.97 16.46
CA ARG A 108 -11.70 -32.23 15.07
C ARG A 108 -13.12 -32.81 15.00
N GLY A 109 -14.01 -32.16 14.26
CA GLY A 109 -15.43 -32.53 14.12
C GLY A 109 -16.31 -32.20 15.34
N GLN A 110 -15.75 -31.51 16.34
CA GLN A 110 -16.41 -31.03 17.56
C GLN A 110 -16.09 -29.54 17.80
N GLU A 111 -15.80 -28.78 16.74
CA GLU A 111 -15.51 -27.35 16.80
C GLU A 111 -16.71 -26.56 17.31
N THR A 112 -16.42 -25.55 18.11
CA THR A 112 -17.42 -24.73 18.79
C THR A 112 -17.40 -23.31 18.26
N THR A 113 -18.50 -22.59 18.47
CA THR A 113 -18.56 -21.16 18.13
C THR A 113 -17.91 -20.27 19.19
N TYR A 114 -17.25 -20.79 20.21
CA TYR A 114 -16.66 -20.02 21.31
C TYR A 114 -15.14 -20.08 21.30
N TYR A 115 -14.49 -18.91 21.35
CA TYR A 115 -13.05 -18.78 21.36
C TYR A 115 -12.56 -18.84 22.81
N GLY A 116 -12.18 -20.04 23.25
CA GLY A 116 -11.68 -20.28 24.59
C GLY A 116 -10.14 -20.29 24.68
N PRO A 117 -9.60 -20.52 25.89
CA PRO A 117 -8.15 -20.61 26.12
C PRO A 117 -7.43 -21.64 25.24
N ARG A 118 -8.13 -22.72 24.85
CA ARG A 118 -7.59 -23.76 23.96
C ARG A 118 -7.41 -23.26 22.53
N THR A 119 -8.33 -22.44 22.04
CA THR A 119 -8.22 -21.81 20.72
C THR A 119 -7.09 -20.77 20.73
N ALA A 120 -6.96 -19.99 21.80
CA ALA A 120 -5.86 -19.03 21.97
C ALA A 120 -4.49 -19.72 21.95
N ALA A 121 -4.37 -20.86 22.62
CA ALA A 121 -3.14 -21.66 22.62
C ALA A 121 -2.82 -22.20 21.22
N ALA A 122 -3.82 -22.67 20.47
CA ALA A 122 -3.63 -23.15 19.11
C ALA A 122 -3.25 -22.02 18.14
N VAL A 123 -3.82 -20.81 18.29
CA VAL A 123 -3.40 -19.63 17.53
C VAL A 123 -1.98 -19.22 17.90
N SER A 124 -1.61 -19.23 19.18
CA SER A 124 -0.24 -18.94 19.59
C SER A 124 0.77 -19.91 18.98
N ALA A 125 0.41 -21.20 18.91
CA ALA A 125 1.23 -22.22 18.26
C ALA A 125 1.33 -22.02 16.74
N PHE A 126 0.25 -21.58 16.09
CA PHE A 126 0.24 -21.21 14.68
C PHE A 126 1.17 -20.03 14.40
N GLN A 127 1.04 -18.96 15.18
CA GLN A 127 1.88 -17.77 15.08
C GLN A 127 3.36 -18.08 15.30
N MET A 128 3.68 -18.92 16.29
CA MET A 128 5.05 -19.36 16.54
C MET A 128 5.61 -20.24 15.42
N ARG A 129 4.75 -21.00 14.71
CA ARG A 129 5.20 -21.86 13.60
C ARG A 129 5.52 -21.05 12.34
N TYR A 130 4.79 -19.97 12.11
CA TYR A 130 5.01 -19.06 10.99
C TYR A 130 5.54 -17.71 11.51
N SER A 131 6.52 -17.77 12.43
CA SER A 131 6.97 -16.58 13.15
C SER A 131 7.60 -15.53 12.24
N ALA A 132 8.28 -15.94 11.17
CA ALA A 132 8.85 -15.03 10.18
C ALA A 132 7.78 -14.16 9.51
N ASP A 133 6.61 -14.74 9.20
CA ASP A 133 5.56 -14.02 8.47
C ASP A 133 4.51 -13.37 9.40
N VAL A 134 4.39 -13.85 10.64
CA VAL A 134 3.26 -13.49 11.53
C VAL A 134 3.70 -12.71 12.77
N LEU A 135 4.94 -12.90 13.24
CA LEU A 135 5.41 -12.32 14.49
C LEU A 135 6.58 -11.34 14.30
N ALA A 136 7.57 -11.69 13.46
CA ALA A 136 8.74 -10.86 13.19
C ALA A 136 8.39 -9.46 12.64
N PRO A 137 7.43 -9.31 11.69
CA PRO A 137 7.05 -7.99 11.17
C PRO A 137 6.36 -7.09 12.20
N LEU A 138 5.96 -7.65 13.35
CA LEU A 138 5.33 -6.91 14.44
C LEU A 138 6.27 -6.74 15.65
N GLY A 139 7.56 -7.08 15.51
CA GLY A 139 8.52 -7.09 16.62
C GLY A 139 8.19 -8.10 17.73
N LEU A 140 7.34 -9.09 17.46
CA LEU A 140 6.87 -10.06 18.45
C LEU A 140 7.72 -11.33 18.42
N VAL A 141 8.10 -11.81 19.60
CA VAL A 141 8.88 -13.06 19.75
C VAL A 141 8.07 -14.20 20.37
N ARG A 142 6.79 -13.94 20.67
CA ARG A 142 5.86 -14.91 21.28
C ARG A 142 4.49 -14.81 20.65
N GLY A 143 3.85 -15.96 20.45
CA GLY A 143 2.44 -16.01 20.04
C GLY A 143 1.55 -15.27 21.05
N THR A 144 0.69 -14.38 20.53
CA THR A 144 -0.22 -13.53 21.31
C THR A 144 -1.56 -14.23 21.58
N GLY A 145 -1.88 -15.25 20.78
CA GLY A 145 -3.20 -15.91 20.84
C GLY A 145 -4.32 -15.03 20.30
N TYR A 146 -4.00 -13.91 19.66
CA TYR A 146 -4.95 -13.06 18.95
C TYR A 146 -4.80 -13.26 17.43
N PHE A 147 -5.86 -13.69 16.76
CA PHE A 147 -5.85 -13.96 15.33
C PHE A 147 -6.16 -12.66 14.55
N GLY A 148 -5.15 -11.79 14.45
CA GLY A 148 -5.20 -10.48 13.80
C GLY A 148 -4.81 -10.50 12.32
N LEU A 149 -4.49 -9.33 11.73
CA LEU A 149 -4.20 -9.17 10.31
C LEU A 149 -3.12 -10.13 9.79
N SER A 150 -1.91 -10.11 10.35
CA SER A 150 -0.79 -10.97 9.87
C SER A 150 -1.10 -12.47 9.99
N SER A 151 -1.82 -12.90 11.04
CA SER A 151 -2.27 -14.29 11.17
C SER A 151 -3.31 -14.69 10.12
N ARG A 152 -4.18 -13.76 9.72
CA ARG A 152 -5.18 -13.96 8.67
C ARG A 152 -4.52 -14.00 7.29
N THR A 153 -3.60 -13.07 7.01
CA THR A 153 -2.84 -13.04 5.76
C THR A 153 -2.09 -14.35 5.56
N LYS A 154 -1.39 -14.85 6.59
CA LYS A 154 -0.72 -16.14 6.48
C LYS A 154 -1.69 -17.31 6.29
N ALA A 155 -2.85 -17.29 6.95
CA ALA A 155 -3.87 -18.32 6.73
C ALA A 155 -4.44 -18.29 5.31
N ILE A 156 -4.65 -17.11 4.72
CA ILE A 156 -5.07 -16.94 3.33
C ILE A 156 -4.00 -17.47 2.37
N TYR A 157 -2.73 -17.10 2.58
CA TYR A 157 -1.61 -17.60 1.79
C TYR A 157 -1.51 -19.14 1.84
N LEU A 158 -1.58 -19.73 3.03
CA LEU A 158 -1.56 -21.19 3.18
C LEU A 158 -2.77 -21.87 2.53
N CYS A 159 -3.90 -21.18 2.48
CA CYS A 159 -5.11 -21.64 1.82
C CYS A 159 -5.07 -21.52 0.30
N ALA A 160 -4.36 -20.52 -0.24
CA ALA A 160 -4.10 -20.35 -1.66
C ALA A 160 -3.02 -21.32 -2.15
N ALA A 161 -2.01 -21.62 -1.32
CA ALA A 161 -0.88 -22.50 -1.64
C ALA A 161 -1.19 -24.01 -1.53
N GLN A 162 -2.44 -24.46 -1.77
CA GLN A 162 -2.77 -25.89 -1.78
C GLN A 162 -2.86 -26.42 -3.23
N PRO A 163 -2.00 -27.36 -3.66
CA PRO A 163 -2.27 -28.16 -4.86
C PRO A 163 -3.50 -29.08 -4.63
N PRO A 164 -4.25 -29.47 -5.69
CA PRO A 164 -5.45 -30.29 -5.55
C PRO A 164 -5.14 -31.65 -4.90
N VAL A 165 -5.92 -32.02 -3.87
CA VAL A 165 -5.68 -33.24 -3.06
C VAL A 165 -6.16 -34.50 -3.77
N VAL A 166 -5.22 -35.39 -4.10
CA VAL A 166 -5.41 -36.75 -4.62
C VAL A 166 -5.64 -37.75 -3.45
N ILE A 167 -6.68 -38.59 -3.55
CA ILE A 167 -7.03 -39.67 -2.60
C ILE A 167 -6.46 -41.01 -3.12
N PRO A 168 -5.75 -41.85 -2.35
CA PRO A 168 -5.27 -43.15 -2.82
C PRO A 168 -6.40 -44.21 -2.83
N PRO A 169 -6.38 -45.19 -3.75
CA PRO A 169 -7.56 -45.98 -4.10
C PRO A 169 -7.64 -47.29 -3.29
N ASP A 170 -8.86 -47.67 -2.90
CA ASP A 170 -9.26 -49.08 -2.81
C ASP A 170 -10.33 -49.30 -3.90
N GLU A 171 -9.89 -50.02 -4.94
CA GLU A 171 -10.62 -50.69 -6.03
C GLU A 171 -11.55 -49.84 -6.93
N ASP A 172 -11.07 -49.68 -8.17
CA ASP A 172 -11.78 -49.29 -9.40
C ASP A 172 -12.39 -47.86 -9.45
N ASP A 173 -11.54 -46.87 -9.77
CA ASP A 173 -11.75 -45.92 -10.86
C ASP A 173 -10.43 -45.16 -11.13
N ASP A 174 -10.08 -45.05 -12.40
CA ASP A 174 -8.77 -44.62 -12.91
C ASP A 174 -8.35 -43.22 -12.43
N MET A 175 -7.11 -43.09 -11.92
CA MET A 175 -6.51 -41.80 -11.58
C MET A 175 -6.13 -41.04 -12.85
N ASP A 176 -6.70 -39.84 -13.02
CA ASP A 176 -6.16 -38.83 -13.93
C ASP A 176 -5.12 -37.99 -13.16
N ASP A 177 -3.83 -38.16 -13.49
CA ASP A 177 -2.67 -37.46 -12.92
C ASP A 177 -2.52 -36.04 -13.48
N GLY A 178 -3.47 -35.53 -14.27
CA GLY A 178 -3.35 -34.24 -14.95
C GLY A 178 -2.23 -34.20 -16.02
N ARG A 179 -1.27 -35.12 -15.96
CA ARG A 179 -0.20 -35.37 -16.94
C ARG A 179 -0.63 -36.29 -18.07
N VAL A 180 -1.81 -36.90 -17.94
CA VAL A 180 -2.41 -37.70 -19.00
C VAL A 180 -3.06 -36.73 -19.98
N LEU A 181 -2.62 -36.78 -21.23
CA LEU A 181 -3.23 -36.03 -22.30
C LEU A 181 -4.58 -36.66 -22.64
N GLU A 182 -5.65 -35.87 -22.56
CA GLU A 182 -6.99 -36.30 -22.96
C GLU A 182 -7.35 -35.82 -24.35
N GLY A 183 -8.10 -36.64 -25.10
CA GLY A 183 -8.68 -36.25 -26.39
C GLY A 183 -8.18 -37.07 -27.57
N GLY A 184 -8.27 -36.47 -28.75
CA GLY A 184 -7.95 -37.09 -30.04
C GLY A 184 -6.61 -36.65 -30.61
N ALA A 185 -6.55 -36.54 -31.94
CA ALA A 185 -5.43 -35.83 -32.58
C ALA A 185 -5.62 -34.33 -32.37
N GLY A 186 -4.54 -33.63 -32.02
CA GLY A 186 -4.54 -32.20 -31.67
C GLY A 186 -3.58 -31.37 -32.51
N SER A 187 -3.84 -30.08 -32.53
CA SER A 187 -3.07 -29.02 -33.20
C SER A 187 -3.17 -27.71 -32.41
N ILE A 188 -2.21 -26.83 -32.66
CA ILE A 188 -2.24 -25.45 -32.17
C ILE A 188 -2.92 -24.59 -33.23
N ASP A 189 -3.94 -23.83 -32.82
CA ASP A 189 -4.74 -22.98 -33.70
C ASP A 189 -4.05 -21.65 -33.97
N ASN A 190 -3.38 -21.06 -32.96
CA ASN A 190 -2.72 -19.77 -33.08
C ASN A 190 -1.53 -19.61 -32.11
N TYR A 191 -0.57 -18.77 -32.52
CA TYR A 191 0.49 -18.25 -31.68
C TYR A 191 0.43 -16.72 -31.71
N GLU A 192 0.43 -16.07 -30.55
CA GLU A 192 0.44 -14.61 -30.43
C GLU A 192 1.45 -14.17 -29.37
N LEU A 193 2.18 -13.08 -29.60
CA LEU A 193 3.09 -12.56 -28.58
C LEU A 193 2.32 -11.75 -27.55
N ILE A 194 2.62 -11.95 -26.28
CA ILE A 194 2.06 -11.14 -25.19
C ILE A 194 2.51 -9.69 -25.38
N SER A 195 1.53 -8.78 -25.49
CA SER A 195 1.79 -7.40 -25.89
C SER A 195 2.52 -6.55 -24.83
N GLY A 196 2.41 -6.94 -23.56
CA GLY A 196 3.01 -6.23 -22.43
C GLY A 196 4.48 -6.55 -22.17
N LEU A 197 5.06 -7.55 -22.83
CA LEU A 197 6.45 -7.97 -22.63
C LEU A 197 7.30 -7.57 -23.85
N ASN A 198 7.78 -6.33 -23.85
CA ASN A 198 8.65 -5.79 -24.90
C ASN A 198 9.37 -4.51 -24.47
N ASN A 199 10.69 -4.50 -24.67
CA ASN A 199 11.64 -3.50 -24.15
C ASN A 199 11.76 -3.58 -22.63
N GLU A 200 11.84 -4.80 -22.11
CA GLU A 200 12.08 -5.04 -20.68
C GLU A 200 13.55 -4.79 -20.33
N GLU A 201 13.82 -4.47 -19.07
CA GLU A 201 15.15 -4.18 -18.55
C GLU A 201 15.54 -5.28 -17.56
N VAL A 202 16.66 -5.95 -17.79
CA VAL A 202 17.20 -7.00 -16.93
C VAL A 202 18.36 -6.43 -16.13
N GLY A 203 18.18 -6.25 -14.82
CA GLY A 203 19.21 -5.70 -13.95
C GLY A 203 20.35 -6.67 -13.66
N GLU A 204 21.47 -6.09 -13.24
CA GLU A 204 22.64 -6.84 -12.78
C GLU A 204 22.31 -7.68 -11.54
N GLY A 205 22.37 -9.01 -11.68
CA GLY A 205 22.07 -9.96 -10.60
C GLY A 205 20.59 -10.20 -10.35
N ASP A 206 19.69 -9.64 -11.16
CA ASP A 206 18.26 -9.93 -11.09
C ASP A 206 17.95 -11.36 -11.52
N ASP A 207 16.99 -11.98 -10.82
CA ASP A 207 16.57 -13.35 -11.06
C ASP A 207 15.23 -13.41 -11.81
N ASP A 208 15.20 -14.19 -12.90
CA ASP A 208 13.98 -14.55 -13.63
C ASP A 208 13.11 -13.36 -14.12
N VAL A 209 13.74 -12.32 -14.70
CA VAL A 209 13.05 -11.17 -15.31
C VAL A 209 12.32 -11.62 -16.58
N GLU A 210 11.00 -11.40 -16.67
CA GLU A 210 10.18 -11.78 -17.82
C GLU A 210 10.48 -10.87 -19.03
N VAL A 211 11.10 -11.40 -20.10
CA VAL A 211 11.53 -10.60 -21.26
C VAL A 211 10.67 -10.81 -22.52
N ALA A 212 9.92 -11.91 -22.57
CA ALA A 212 9.02 -12.22 -23.69
C ALA A 212 7.97 -13.25 -23.30
N GLY A 213 6.80 -13.19 -23.95
CA GLY A 213 5.74 -14.17 -23.76
C GLY A 213 5.05 -14.58 -25.06
N LEU A 214 4.65 -15.84 -25.13
CA LEU A 214 3.95 -16.45 -26.27
C LEU A 214 2.63 -17.10 -25.79
N GLU A 215 1.50 -16.54 -26.21
CA GLU A 215 0.18 -17.15 -26.08
C GLU A 215 0.01 -18.25 -27.14
N ILE A 216 -0.43 -19.43 -26.69
CA ILE A 216 -0.61 -20.62 -27.52
C ILE A 216 -2.06 -21.09 -27.40
N GLU A 217 -2.86 -20.88 -28.44
CA GLU A 217 -4.25 -21.32 -28.49
C GLU A 217 -4.34 -22.76 -29.01
N VAL A 218 -4.88 -23.68 -28.21
CA VAL A 218 -4.98 -25.11 -28.56
C VAL A 218 -6.37 -25.47 -29.05
N ASP A 219 -6.46 -26.35 -30.05
CA ASP A 219 -7.75 -26.81 -30.54
C ASP A 219 -8.59 -27.52 -29.45
N ALA A 220 -9.92 -27.48 -29.61
CA ALA A 220 -10.83 -28.14 -28.66
C ALA A 220 -10.86 -29.68 -28.74
N GLY A 221 -10.03 -30.28 -29.61
CA GLY A 221 -10.01 -31.70 -29.94
C GLY A 221 -9.06 -32.55 -29.09
N SER A 222 -7.97 -31.97 -28.58
CA SER A 222 -6.99 -32.67 -27.75
C SER A 222 -6.25 -31.73 -26.80
N ASP A 223 -5.88 -32.25 -25.63
CA ASP A 223 -4.83 -31.64 -24.81
C ASP A 223 -3.49 -31.73 -25.56
N ILE A 224 -2.63 -30.74 -25.33
CA ILE A 224 -1.31 -30.63 -25.95
C ILE A 224 -0.26 -30.51 -24.86
N ARG A 225 0.75 -31.40 -24.88
CA ARG A 225 1.96 -31.25 -24.07
C ARG A 225 3.05 -30.59 -24.89
N LEU A 226 3.56 -29.46 -24.44
CA LEU A 226 4.77 -28.87 -24.98
C LEU A 226 5.97 -29.74 -24.54
N VAL A 227 6.79 -30.15 -25.49
CA VAL A 227 7.93 -31.06 -25.28
C VAL A 227 9.24 -30.29 -25.29
N ALA A 228 9.37 -29.33 -26.21
CA ALA A 228 10.56 -28.51 -26.33
C ALA A 228 10.27 -27.21 -27.04
N VAL A 229 11.02 -26.17 -26.70
CA VAL A 229 10.97 -24.86 -27.35
C VAL A 229 12.38 -24.47 -27.75
N ARG A 230 12.54 -23.95 -28.97
CA ARG A 230 13.81 -23.42 -29.45
C ARG A 230 13.76 -21.91 -29.46
N LEU A 231 14.57 -21.32 -28.60
CA LEU A 231 14.80 -19.89 -28.52
C LEU A 231 16.04 -19.51 -29.32
N VAL A 232 15.99 -18.33 -29.91
CA VAL A 232 17.14 -17.67 -30.52
C VAL A 232 17.24 -16.28 -29.92
N PHE A 233 18.37 -15.99 -29.29
CA PHE A 233 18.70 -14.63 -28.88
C PHE A 233 19.49 -13.96 -30.00
N ASN A 234 19.13 -12.75 -30.42
CA ASN A 234 19.93 -12.01 -31.39
C ASN A 234 20.43 -10.72 -30.76
N GLU A 235 21.72 -10.44 -30.96
CA GLU A 235 22.38 -9.21 -30.55
C GLU A 235 21.66 -8.00 -31.19
N GLY A 236 21.20 -7.06 -30.36
CA GLY A 236 20.69 -5.76 -30.77
C GLY A 236 21.83 -4.77 -30.91
N THR A 237 22.17 -4.08 -29.82
CA THR A 237 23.40 -3.26 -29.69
C THR A 237 24.57 -4.02 -29.09
N ALA A 238 24.29 -5.15 -28.43
CA ALA A 238 25.29 -6.04 -27.84
C ALA A 238 26.38 -6.47 -28.83
N ASN A 239 27.58 -6.70 -28.31
CA ASN A 239 28.75 -7.10 -29.11
C ASN A 239 29.58 -8.24 -28.51
N ARG A 240 29.09 -8.83 -27.41
CA ARG A 240 29.72 -9.94 -26.70
C ARG A 240 28.76 -11.12 -26.60
N ASP A 241 29.29 -12.26 -26.19
CA ASP A 241 28.50 -13.49 -26.02
C ASP A 241 27.41 -13.30 -24.94
N PHE A 242 26.28 -14.01 -25.08
CA PHE A 242 25.10 -13.85 -24.20
C PHE A 242 25.39 -14.16 -22.73
N ASP A 243 26.32 -15.08 -22.45
CA ASP A 243 26.80 -15.42 -21.11
C ASP A 243 27.64 -14.31 -20.44
N ARG A 244 27.89 -13.21 -21.15
CA ARG A 244 28.45 -11.98 -20.56
C ARG A 244 27.41 -11.01 -20.04
N TYR A 245 26.13 -11.31 -20.25
CA TYR A 245 25.01 -10.47 -19.85
C TYR A 245 24.03 -11.24 -18.95
N ALA A 246 23.73 -12.50 -19.27
CA ALA A 246 22.83 -13.35 -18.50
C ALA A 246 23.56 -14.54 -17.84
N ASP A 247 23.06 -14.98 -16.69
CA ASP A 247 23.49 -16.22 -16.03
C ASP A 247 22.62 -17.41 -16.48
N GLU A 248 21.30 -17.23 -16.53
CA GLU A 248 20.34 -18.30 -16.83
C GLU A 248 19.14 -17.80 -17.66
N VAL A 249 18.50 -18.74 -18.37
CA VAL A 249 17.22 -18.54 -19.05
C VAL A 249 16.22 -19.59 -18.56
N SER A 250 15.06 -19.14 -18.08
CA SER A 250 13.97 -19.99 -17.61
C SER A 250 12.72 -19.84 -18.49
N LEU A 251 11.91 -20.89 -18.53
CA LEU A 251 10.63 -20.94 -19.23
C LEU A 251 9.52 -21.25 -18.24
N TRP A 252 8.46 -20.47 -18.27
CA TRP A 252 7.31 -20.60 -17.40
C TRP A 252 6.05 -20.78 -18.24
N LEU A 253 5.23 -21.78 -17.91
CA LEU A 253 3.92 -21.97 -18.53
C LEU A 253 2.84 -21.68 -17.49
N ASP A 254 1.98 -20.70 -17.75
CA ASP A 254 0.88 -20.29 -16.87
C ASP A 254 1.34 -20.02 -15.41
N GLY A 255 2.55 -19.46 -15.26
CA GLY A 255 3.16 -19.13 -13.96
C GLY A 255 3.90 -20.27 -13.26
N GLU A 256 4.11 -21.43 -13.89
CA GLU A 256 4.92 -22.54 -13.35
C GLU A 256 6.19 -22.77 -14.20
N GLU A 257 7.35 -22.90 -13.55
CA GLU A 257 8.63 -23.16 -14.23
C GLU A 257 8.61 -24.55 -14.89
N VAL A 258 8.82 -24.58 -16.20
CA VAL A 258 8.83 -25.82 -17.01
C VAL A 258 10.21 -26.14 -17.58
N ALA A 259 11.14 -25.20 -17.64
CA ALA A 259 12.53 -25.46 -18.00
C ALA A 259 13.46 -24.34 -17.53
N ARG A 260 14.74 -24.68 -17.36
CA ARG A 260 15.83 -23.74 -17.06
C ARG A 260 17.12 -24.20 -17.72
N ILE A 261 17.89 -23.27 -18.26
CA ILE A 261 19.16 -23.54 -18.94
C ILE A 261 20.17 -22.43 -18.64
N ASP A 262 21.44 -22.79 -18.56
CA ASP A 262 22.56 -21.85 -18.39
C ASP A 262 22.75 -20.99 -19.66
N ALA A 263 23.00 -19.70 -19.49
CA ALA A 263 23.20 -18.76 -20.60
C ALA A 263 24.39 -19.14 -21.49
N GLN A 264 25.38 -19.89 -20.98
CA GLN A 264 26.52 -20.42 -21.74
C GLN A 264 26.12 -21.39 -22.86
N GLU A 265 24.88 -21.88 -22.88
CA GLU A 265 24.35 -22.69 -23.98
C GLU A 265 23.95 -21.83 -25.20
N PHE A 266 23.96 -20.50 -25.10
CA PHE A 266 23.71 -19.57 -26.20
C PHE A 266 25.03 -18.90 -26.62
N THR A 267 25.68 -19.44 -27.66
CA THR A 267 27.00 -18.97 -28.10
C THR A 267 26.99 -18.54 -29.57
N ASP A 268 27.96 -17.72 -29.97
CA ASP A 268 28.15 -17.33 -31.37
C ASP A 268 28.24 -18.55 -32.33
N ASP A 269 28.91 -19.62 -31.89
CA ASP A 269 29.07 -20.89 -32.61
C ASP A 269 27.74 -21.59 -32.96
N ASN A 270 26.69 -21.37 -32.15
CA ASN A 270 25.35 -21.90 -32.39
C ASN A 270 24.33 -20.83 -32.81
N ASN A 271 24.82 -19.64 -33.16
CA ASN A 271 24.02 -18.46 -33.47
C ASN A 271 23.04 -18.14 -32.33
N PHE A 272 23.55 -18.20 -31.09
CA PHE A 272 22.84 -17.91 -29.85
C PHE A 272 21.48 -18.62 -29.78
N SER A 273 21.47 -19.91 -30.15
CA SER A 273 20.24 -20.70 -30.22
C SER A 273 20.34 -21.98 -29.42
N SER A 274 19.33 -22.24 -28.60
CA SER A 274 19.24 -23.46 -27.80
C SER A 274 17.82 -24.01 -27.81
N THR A 275 17.70 -25.33 -27.65
CA THR A 275 16.43 -26.04 -27.54
C THR A 275 16.24 -26.55 -26.13
N LEU A 276 15.31 -25.93 -25.41
CA LEU A 276 14.98 -26.27 -24.05
C LEU A 276 13.96 -27.40 -24.08
N THR A 277 14.23 -28.47 -23.35
CA THR A 277 13.27 -29.56 -23.14
C THR A 277 12.44 -29.22 -21.91
N LEU A 278 11.11 -29.27 -22.06
CA LEU A 278 10.19 -28.87 -21.01
C LEU A 278 9.84 -30.06 -20.12
N ASP A 279 9.47 -29.78 -18.87
CA ASP A 279 8.93 -30.78 -17.94
C ASP A 279 7.61 -31.36 -18.48
N ASP A 280 7.30 -32.58 -18.06
CA ASP A 280 6.07 -33.27 -18.44
C ASP A 280 4.80 -32.57 -17.92
N SER A 281 4.93 -31.56 -17.05
CA SER A 281 3.86 -30.66 -16.59
C SER A 281 3.42 -29.62 -17.62
N ALA A 282 4.19 -29.36 -18.68
CA ALA A 282 3.92 -28.32 -19.67
C ALA A 282 2.74 -28.67 -20.60
N ILE A 283 1.51 -28.66 -20.06
CA ILE A 283 0.30 -29.12 -20.73
C ILE A 283 -0.71 -27.98 -20.82
N ILE A 284 -1.16 -27.70 -22.04
CA ILE A 284 -2.28 -26.81 -22.33
C ILE A 284 -3.51 -27.66 -22.63
N ARG A 285 -4.62 -27.39 -21.96
CA ARG A 285 -5.85 -28.19 -22.12
C ARG A 285 -6.57 -27.83 -23.42
N ARG A 286 -7.32 -28.81 -23.94
CA ARG A 286 -8.11 -28.63 -25.16
C ARG A 286 -8.99 -27.37 -25.10
N GLY A 287 -8.87 -26.51 -26.11
CA GLY A 287 -9.66 -25.28 -26.21
C GLY A 287 -9.31 -24.19 -25.20
N GLU A 288 -8.20 -24.34 -24.46
CA GLU A 288 -7.62 -23.31 -23.62
C GLU A 288 -6.43 -22.66 -24.32
N THR A 289 -6.03 -21.50 -23.82
CA THR A 289 -4.83 -20.78 -24.23
C THR A 289 -3.83 -20.87 -23.09
N GLY A 290 -2.61 -21.29 -23.38
CA GLY A 290 -1.50 -21.26 -22.42
C GLY A 290 -0.56 -20.11 -22.71
N GLU A 291 0.01 -19.52 -21.66
CA GLU A 291 0.97 -18.43 -21.72
C GLU A 291 2.37 -18.97 -21.41
N LEU A 292 3.24 -19.04 -22.42
CA LEU A 292 4.63 -19.45 -22.28
C LEU A 292 5.53 -18.21 -22.18
N ILE A 293 6.08 -17.96 -21.00
CA ILE A 293 6.98 -16.84 -20.69
C ILE A 293 8.43 -17.30 -20.75
N VAL A 294 9.29 -16.44 -21.31
CA VAL A 294 10.75 -16.51 -21.25
C VAL A 294 11.20 -15.51 -20.21
N ALA A 295 11.92 -15.99 -19.21
CA ALA A 295 12.56 -15.17 -18.21
C ALA A 295 14.09 -15.32 -18.27
N VAL A 296 14.81 -14.24 -17.96
CA VAL A 296 16.27 -14.15 -18.04
C VAL A 296 16.80 -13.62 -16.71
N SER A 297 17.82 -14.29 -16.15
CA SER A 297 18.55 -13.78 -14.99
C SER A 297 19.81 -13.05 -15.44
N GLY A 298 20.03 -11.83 -14.96
CA GLY A 298 21.22 -11.04 -15.25
C GLY A 298 22.46 -11.54 -14.51
N ILE A 299 23.64 -11.38 -15.10
CA ILE A 299 24.90 -11.67 -14.38
C ILE A 299 25.10 -10.68 -13.24
N SER A 300 25.75 -11.10 -12.16
CA SER A 300 26.04 -10.23 -11.00
C SER A 300 27.30 -9.36 -11.14
N ASN A 301 27.86 -9.22 -12.36
CA ASN A 301 29.11 -8.48 -12.60
C ASN A 301 29.13 -7.83 -13.99
N LEU A 302 28.06 -7.14 -14.35
CA LEU A 302 27.90 -6.50 -15.66
C LEU A 302 29.01 -5.45 -15.86
N ASP A 303 29.65 -5.48 -17.02
CA ASP A 303 30.69 -4.50 -17.37
C ASP A 303 29.97 -3.21 -17.77
N SER A 304 30.35 -2.04 -17.22
CA SER A 304 29.70 -0.77 -17.53
C SER A 304 29.78 -0.37 -19.03
N ALA A 305 30.62 -1.05 -19.82
CA ALA A 305 30.66 -0.88 -21.28
C ALA A 305 29.57 -1.68 -22.02
N ASP A 306 28.94 -2.62 -21.32
CA ASP A 306 27.94 -3.57 -21.77
C ASP A 306 26.55 -3.21 -21.16
N GLU A 307 26.45 -2.11 -20.40
CA GLU A 307 25.21 -1.52 -19.87
C GLU A 307 24.37 -0.84 -20.98
N GLY A 308 23.05 -0.94 -20.90
CA GLY A 308 22.12 -0.50 -21.93
C GLY A 308 22.16 -1.33 -23.22
N ASP A 309 22.93 -2.42 -23.25
CA ASP A 309 23.03 -3.26 -24.43
C ASP A 309 21.77 -4.09 -24.62
N THR A 310 21.21 -3.98 -25.82
CA THR A 310 19.95 -4.62 -26.19
C THR A 310 20.17 -5.99 -26.81
N TRP A 311 19.28 -6.91 -26.46
CA TRP A 311 19.11 -8.23 -27.06
C TRP A 311 17.67 -8.40 -27.53
N THR A 312 17.46 -9.38 -28.40
CA THR A 312 16.12 -9.80 -28.81
C THR A 312 15.96 -11.29 -28.65
N VAL A 313 14.74 -11.75 -28.38
CA VAL A 313 14.40 -13.19 -28.30
C VAL A 313 13.33 -13.56 -29.33
N ASP A 314 13.52 -14.72 -29.97
CA ASP A 314 12.64 -15.30 -30.98
C ASP A 314 12.26 -16.76 -30.66
N PHE A 315 10.96 -17.06 -30.70
CA PHE A 315 10.42 -18.41 -30.61
C PHE A 315 10.46 -19.10 -31.98
N THR A 316 11.58 -19.72 -32.34
CA THR A 316 11.77 -20.30 -33.69
C THR A 316 11.18 -21.69 -33.88
N ASN A 317 10.95 -22.44 -32.80
CA ASN A 317 10.32 -23.74 -32.87
C ASN A 317 9.60 -24.10 -31.57
N VAL A 318 8.37 -24.58 -31.68
CA VAL A 318 7.64 -25.22 -30.59
C VAL A 318 7.37 -26.67 -30.99
N ARG A 319 7.80 -27.61 -30.15
CA ARG A 319 7.57 -29.03 -30.31
C ARG A 319 6.57 -29.49 -29.27
N PHE A 320 5.56 -30.24 -29.69
CA PHE A 320 4.50 -30.72 -28.82
C PHE A 320 4.06 -32.14 -29.15
N GLU A 321 3.31 -32.74 -28.23
CA GLU A 321 2.70 -34.06 -28.33
C GLU A 321 1.19 -33.99 -28.00
N ASP A 322 0.36 -34.68 -28.79
CA ASP A 322 -1.08 -34.76 -28.57
C ASP A 322 -1.50 -36.02 -27.78
N ALA A 323 -2.79 -36.16 -27.47
CA ALA A 323 -3.31 -37.29 -26.70
C ALA A 323 -3.21 -38.65 -27.40
N VAL A 324 -2.97 -38.68 -28.72
CA VAL A 324 -2.71 -39.94 -29.47
C VAL A 324 -1.22 -40.27 -29.55
N GLY A 325 -0.35 -39.44 -28.97
CA GLY A 325 1.10 -39.64 -28.91
C GLY A 325 1.84 -39.22 -30.17
N SER A 326 1.23 -38.37 -31.00
CA SER A 326 1.87 -37.80 -32.19
C SER A 326 2.74 -36.61 -31.78
N SER A 327 4.02 -36.64 -32.12
CA SER A 327 4.92 -35.50 -31.90
C SER A 327 4.99 -34.62 -33.15
N LEU A 328 4.61 -33.36 -33.02
CA LEU A 328 4.68 -32.33 -34.06
C LEU A 328 5.68 -31.25 -33.67
N SER A 329 6.14 -30.49 -34.67
CA SER A 329 7.02 -29.36 -34.46
C SER A 329 6.65 -28.27 -35.46
N GLU A 330 6.43 -27.07 -34.95
CA GLU A 330 5.93 -25.93 -35.68
C GLU A 330 6.82 -24.71 -35.42
N ASN A 331 6.82 -23.77 -36.35
CA ASN A 331 7.42 -22.46 -36.14
C ASN A 331 6.26 -21.48 -35.91
N PRO A 332 6.19 -20.80 -34.76
CA PRO A 332 5.19 -19.77 -34.46
C PRO A 332 5.06 -18.67 -35.53
N ASN A 333 6.16 -18.33 -36.23
CA ASN A 333 6.29 -17.21 -37.16
C ASN A 333 5.89 -15.86 -36.54
N THR A 334 6.15 -15.68 -35.25
CA THR A 334 6.00 -14.41 -34.54
C THR A 334 7.20 -13.49 -34.79
N ASP A 335 7.04 -12.20 -34.51
CA ASP A 335 8.16 -11.26 -34.49
C ASP A 335 9.05 -11.50 -33.25
N THR A 336 10.17 -10.77 -33.15
CA THR A 336 11.08 -10.82 -31.99
C THR A 336 10.67 -9.82 -30.91
N ARG A 337 10.96 -10.14 -29.65
CA ARG A 337 10.85 -9.19 -28.52
C ARG A 337 12.21 -8.62 -28.14
N SER A 338 12.27 -7.34 -27.83
CA SER A 338 13.50 -6.65 -27.40
C SER A 338 13.55 -6.55 -25.89
N PHE A 339 14.76 -6.54 -25.31
CA PHE A 339 15.05 -6.22 -23.92
C PHE A 339 16.49 -5.70 -23.80
N SER A 340 16.87 -5.07 -22.70
CA SER A 340 18.23 -4.59 -22.43
C SER A 340 18.75 -5.14 -21.09
N PHE A 341 20.07 -5.03 -20.90
CA PHE A 341 20.71 -5.27 -19.62
C PHE A 341 21.18 -3.95 -19.05
N GLU A 342 20.72 -3.64 -17.85
CA GLU A 342 21.04 -2.39 -17.15
C GLU A 342 21.90 -2.69 -15.91
N SER A 343 22.65 -1.71 -15.45
CA SER A 343 23.37 -1.85 -14.17
C SER A 343 22.39 -1.95 -13.00
N PHE A 344 22.90 -2.39 -11.85
CA PHE A 344 22.10 -2.46 -10.62
C PHE A 344 21.48 -1.11 -10.22
N SER A 345 22.15 0.02 -10.51
CA SER A 345 21.63 1.37 -10.24
C SER A 345 20.47 1.74 -11.19
N ASP A 346 20.61 1.46 -12.48
CA ASP A 346 19.63 1.85 -13.49
C ASP A 346 18.38 0.94 -13.48
N ALA A 347 18.51 -0.33 -13.09
CA ALA A 347 17.39 -1.30 -13.09
C ALA A 347 16.45 -1.22 -11.87
N GLN A 348 16.91 -0.63 -10.75
CA GLN A 348 16.11 -0.54 -9.52
C GLN A 348 15.21 0.71 -9.44
N ASN A 349 15.33 1.63 -10.40
CA ASN A 349 14.62 2.92 -10.41
C ASN A 349 14.71 3.61 -9.04
N VAL A 350 15.93 3.65 -8.46
CA VAL A 350 16.16 4.28 -7.15
C VAL A 350 15.98 5.78 -7.32
N GLU A 351 14.94 6.33 -6.71
CA GLU A 351 14.65 7.75 -6.76
C GLU A 351 14.14 8.22 -5.38
N LEU A 352 14.62 9.37 -4.92
CA LEU A 352 14.17 10.04 -3.72
C LEU A 352 13.31 11.24 -4.12
N SER A 353 11.99 11.14 -3.96
CA SER A 353 11.08 12.27 -4.19
C SER A 353 10.86 13.07 -2.90
N ILE A 354 10.89 14.40 -3.02
CA ILE A 354 10.57 15.35 -1.95
C ILE A 354 9.32 16.15 -2.31
N ASP A 355 8.28 16.07 -1.48
CA ASP A 355 7.02 16.76 -1.71
C ASP A 355 6.56 17.53 -0.46
N GLU A 356 5.85 18.65 -0.65
CA GLU A 356 5.17 19.38 0.43
C GLU A 356 4.05 18.51 1.03
N PHE A 357 3.90 18.52 2.36
CA PHE A 357 2.98 17.62 3.05
C PHE A 357 1.77 18.30 3.71
N ASP A 358 2.01 19.09 4.76
CA ASP A 358 0.94 19.72 5.55
C ASP A 358 0.80 21.20 5.22
N ASP A 359 -0.23 21.55 4.46
CA ASP A 359 -0.57 22.92 4.10
C ASP A 359 -0.88 23.79 5.33
N GLU A 360 -1.38 23.22 6.45
CA GLU A 360 -1.61 23.98 7.69
C GLU A 360 -0.30 24.51 8.29
N ILE A 361 0.82 23.82 8.04
CA ILE A 361 2.17 24.25 8.44
C ILE A 361 2.81 25.10 7.35
N ASN A 362 2.71 24.67 6.09
CA ASN A 362 3.47 25.28 5.00
C ASN A 362 2.89 26.62 4.54
N GLU A 363 1.58 26.83 4.60
CA GLU A 363 0.99 28.10 4.21
C GLU A 363 1.28 29.21 5.23
N THR A 364 1.14 30.47 4.81
CA THR A 364 1.46 31.64 5.65
C THR A 364 0.70 31.61 6.99
N GLN A 365 1.39 31.35 8.09
CA GLN A 365 0.81 31.39 9.44
C GLN A 365 1.39 32.49 10.30
N VAL A 366 0.72 32.75 11.43
CA VAL A 366 1.24 33.60 12.49
C VAL A 366 1.84 32.74 13.59
N ILE A 367 3.09 33.03 13.93
CA ILE A 367 3.81 32.38 15.01
C ILE A 367 3.69 33.25 16.27
N GLU A 368 3.07 32.70 17.31
CA GLU A 368 3.02 33.30 18.64
C GLU A 368 4.41 33.29 19.27
N VAL A 369 4.87 34.44 19.77
CA VAL A 369 6.12 34.58 20.53
C VAL A 369 5.89 35.34 21.84
N ASP A 370 6.75 35.15 22.85
CA ASP A 370 6.62 35.82 24.15
C ASP A 370 7.54 37.06 24.26
N GLU A 371 7.15 38.01 25.11
CA GLU A 371 7.95 39.22 25.39
C GLU A 371 9.30 38.92 26.06
N SER A 372 9.43 37.77 26.73
CA SER A 372 10.46 37.55 27.76
C SER A 372 11.01 36.13 27.87
N SER A 373 10.46 35.20 27.08
CA SER A 373 10.96 33.83 26.96
C SER A 373 10.91 33.33 25.53
N ASP A 374 11.89 32.53 25.15
CA ASP A 374 11.90 31.87 23.86
C ASP A 374 10.67 30.96 23.70
N THR A 375 10.19 30.84 22.47
CA THR A 375 9.07 29.97 22.10
C THR A 375 9.60 28.72 21.42
N ASP A 376 9.49 27.60 22.12
CA ASP A 376 10.17 26.37 21.73
C ASP A 376 9.34 25.52 20.73
N ASN A 377 10.05 24.86 19.80
CA ASN A 377 9.54 23.75 18.99
C ASN A 377 8.34 24.07 18.09
N VAL A 378 8.37 25.22 17.43
CA VAL A 378 7.36 25.65 16.46
C VAL A 378 7.66 25.08 15.08
N ALA A 379 6.69 24.43 14.43
CA ALA A 379 6.83 23.89 13.07
C ALA A 379 6.73 25.00 12.01
N ILE A 380 7.58 24.91 10.98
CA ILE A 380 7.70 25.91 9.91
C ILE A 380 7.58 25.28 8.52
N LEU A 381 8.15 24.09 8.32
CA LEU A 381 8.04 23.36 7.05
C LEU A 381 7.66 21.92 7.35
N SER A 382 6.72 21.37 6.59
CA SER A 382 6.27 19.99 6.60
C SER A 382 6.38 19.40 5.20
N PHE A 383 7.07 18.28 5.06
CA PHE A 383 7.36 17.65 3.77
C PHE A 383 7.44 16.14 3.90
N THR A 384 7.27 15.42 2.80
CA THR A 384 7.54 13.98 2.73
C THR A 384 8.80 13.72 1.93
N MET A 385 9.49 12.64 2.28
CA MET A 385 10.51 12.04 1.42
C MET A 385 10.08 10.59 1.11
N GLU A 386 10.03 10.23 -0.17
CA GLU A 386 9.63 8.91 -0.65
C GLU A 386 10.78 8.23 -1.38
N ALA A 387 11.08 6.99 -0.99
CA ALA A 387 11.98 6.12 -1.74
C ALA A 387 11.18 5.43 -2.85
N GLU A 388 11.19 6.03 -4.04
CA GLU A 388 10.65 5.43 -5.24
C GLU A 388 11.57 4.29 -5.73
N GLY A 389 10.97 3.23 -6.26
CA GLY A 389 11.70 2.06 -6.74
C GLY A 389 11.80 0.90 -5.76
N GLY A 390 12.79 0.02 -6.00
CA GLY A 390 12.97 -1.25 -5.29
C GLY A 390 13.97 -1.23 -4.14
N SER A 391 14.68 -0.12 -3.93
CA SER A 391 15.77 0.00 -2.95
C SER A 391 15.37 0.83 -1.74
N ASP A 392 15.90 0.45 -0.57
CA ASP A 392 15.89 1.32 0.61
C ASP A 392 16.85 2.49 0.37
N ILE A 393 16.56 3.65 0.97
CA ILE A 393 17.39 4.86 0.93
C ILE A 393 17.81 5.24 2.36
N PHE A 394 19.11 5.48 2.53
CA PHE A 394 19.72 5.90 3.78
C PHE A 394 20.14 7.36 3.66
N ILE A 395 19.72 8.21 4.59
CA ILE A 395 20.02 9.65 4.57
C ILE A 395 20.89 10.03 5.77
N ASP A 396 22.09 10.53 5.48
CA ASP A 396 23.10 10.91 6.47
C ASP A 396 23.15 12.44 6.70
N SER A 397 22.81 13.25 5.69
CA SER A 397 22.72 14.70 5.88
C SER A 397 21.74 15.43 4.95
N ILE A 398 21.05 16.43 5.51
CA ILE A 398 20.07 17.25 4.78
C ILE A 398 20.37 18.75 4.98
N PRO A 399 20.76 19.48 3.91
CA PRO A 399 20.81 20.93 3.88
C PRO A 399 19.41 21.54 3.74
N VAL A 400 19.08 22.48 4.61
CA VAL A 400 17.80 23.19 4.62
C VAL A 400 18.07 24.69 4.62
N ARG A 401 17.37 25.43 3.78
CA ARG A 401 17.55 26.87 3.64
C ARG A 401 16.52 27.65 4.42
N PHE A 402 16.99 28.67 5.14
CA PHE A 402 16.19 29.57 5.96
C PHE A 402 16.37 31.01 5.45
N ASP A 403 15.25 31.65 5.13
CA ASP A 403 15.19 33.04 4.69
C ASP A 403 14.40 33.85 5.74
N VAL A 404 14.96 34.96 6.22
CA VAL A 404 14.28 35.90 7.12
C VAL A 404 14.14 37.29 6.51
N THR A 405 13.02 37.95 6.79
CA THR A 405 12.76 39.34 6.37
C THR A 405 12.28 40.16 7.57
N GLY A 406 12.70 41.42 7.65
CA GLY A 406 12.43 42.29 8.80
C GLY A 406 13.60 42.28 9.79
N ALA A 407 13.98 41.09 10.24
CA ALA A 407 15.15 40.85 11.08
C ALA A 407 16.49 41.10 10.35
N THR A 408 17.56 41.35 11.10
CA THR A 408 18.89 41.62 10.52
C THR A 408 19.60 40.34 10.10
N ASN A 409 19.49 39.28 10.89
CA ASN A 409 20.08 37.97 10.64
C ASN A 409 19.14 36.84 11.10
N LEU A 410 19.37 35.62 10.63
CA LEU A 410 18.58 34.45 11.03
C LEU A 410 18.62 34.18 12.54
N GLU A 411 19.78 34.35 13.19
CA GLU A 411 19.91 34.09 14.63
C GLU A 411 19.17 35.10 15.52
N ASP A 412 18.73 36.23 14.94
CA ASP A 412 17.90 37.21 15.64
C ASP A 412 16.45 36.68 15.77
N VAL A 413 16.00 35.82 14.85
CA VAL A 413 14.64 35.24 14.83
C VAL A 413 14.56 33.93 15.59
N VAL A 414 15.46 32.99 15.29
CA VAL A 414 15.49 31.65 15.88
C VAL A 414 16.87 31.34 16.43
N ASN A 415 16.98 30.53 17.49
CA ASN A 415 18.28 30.15 18.06
C ASN A 415 18.67 28.69 17.81
N THR A 416 17.68 27.80 17.68
CA THR A 416 17.90 26.37 17.46
C THR A 416 16.87 25.87 16.46
N VAL A 417 17.30 25.02 15.52
CA VAL A 417 16.43 24.37 14.54
C VAL A 417 16.51 22.86 14.68
N TYR A 418 15.44 22.17 14.29
CA TYR A 418 15.27 20.75 14.49
C TYR A 418 14.70 20.10 13.23
N LEU A 419 15.12 18.87 12.99
CA LEU A 419 14.51 17.98 12.01
C LEU A 419 13.77 16.88 12.76
N TYR A 420 12.49 16.75 12.48
CA TYR A 420 11.63 15.68 12.98
C TYR A 420 11.26 14.74 11.84
N MET A 421 11.24 13.45 12.13
CA MET A 421 10.67 12.40 11.28
C MET A 421 9.45 11.86 12.02
N SER A 422 8.27 12.07 11.45
CA SER A 422 7.00 11.94 12.17
C SER A 422 7.05 12.72 13.51
N ASP A 423 6.89 12.03 14.65
CA ASP A 423 6.94 12.64 15.99
C ASP A 423 8.34 12.54 16.66
N GLU A 424 9.33 11.92 16.02
CA GLU A 424 10.66 11.70 16.58
C GLU A 424 11.68 12.72 16.05
N ARG A 425 12.39 13.37 16.97
CA ARG A 425 13.46 14.30 16.59
C ARG A 425 14.69 13.54 16.13
N VAL A 426 15.05 13.69 14.86
CA VAL A 426 16.20 13.03 14.23
C VAL A 426 17.42 13.96 14.10
N GLY A 427 17.21 15.27 13.97
CA GLY A 427 18.29 16.27 13.84
C GLY A 427 18.10 17.50 14.73
N SER A 428 19.19 18.20 15.06
CA SER A 428 19.15 19.44 15.84
C SER A 428 20.41 20.29 15.67
N GLU A 429 20.24 21.53 15.22
CA GLU A 429 21.33 22.49 15.01
C GLU A 429 21.15 23.74 15.85
N ASN A 430 22.22 24.13 16.57
CA ASN A 430 22.26 25.41 17.30
C ASN A 430 22.86 26.47 16.38
N LEU A 431 22.17 27.59 16.20
CA LEU A 431 22.61 28.61 15.28
C LEU A 431 23.82 29.38 15.83
N GLY A 432 24.78 29.62 14.94
CA GLY A 432 25.97 30.41 15.22
C GLY A 432 25.65 31.91 15.36
N SER A 433 26.68 32.70 15.63
CA SER A 433 26.58 34.17 15.62
C SER A 433 27.09 34.75 14.29
N SER A 434 26.49 35.85 13.85
CA SER A 434 26.80 36.56 12.60
C SER A 434 26.38 35.80 11.34
N LEU A 435 25.20 35.19 11.35
CA LEU A 435 24.60 34.65 10.14
C LEU A 435 24.07 35.80 9.27
N GLY A 436 23.70 35.50 8.03
CA GLY A 436 22.97 36.40 7.14
C GLY A 436 21.45 36.30 7.31
N THR A 437 20.72 36.94 6.40
CA THR A 437 19.26 36.83 6.28
C THR A 437 18.80 35.63 5.46
N ASP A 438 19.75 34.89 4.88
CA ASP A 438 19.53 33.82 3.91
C ASP A 438 20.68 32.82 4.08
N GLU A 439 20.39 31.69 4.70
CA GLU A 439 21.41 30.73 5.15
C GLU A 439 20.95 29.28 4.99
N THR A 440 21.89 28.42 4.60
CA THR A 440 21.68 26.97 4.55
C THR A 440 22.24 26.35 5.82
N ILE A 441 21.38 25.70 6.59
CA ILE A 441 21.72 24.92 7.78
C ILE A 441 21.73 23.44 7.38
N VAL A 442 22.82 22.74 7.69
CA VAL A 442 22.96 21.31 7.39
C VAL A 442 22.65 20.53 8.65
N PHE A 443 21.65 19.65 8.60
CA PHE A 443 21.45 18.62 9.60
C PHE A 443 22.36 17.45 9.22
N ASP A 444 23.41 17.19 10.01
CA ASP A 444 24.37 16.11 9.80
C ASP A 444 24.27 15.02 10.88
N ASP A 445 25.05 13.94 10.71
CA ASP A 445 25.04 12.76 11.57
C ASP A 445 23.62 12.14 11.70
N LEU A 446 22.85 12.16 10.61
CA LEU A 446 21.55 11.50 10.51
C LEU A 446 21.76 9.97 10.33
N ASP A 447 20.78 9.18 10.73
CA ASP A 447 20.77 7.70 10.60
C ASP A 447 19.33 7.32 10.23
N ILE A 448 18.86 7.88 9.11
CA ILE A 448 17.48 7.77 8.62
C ILE A 448 17.44 6.70 7.53
N GLU A 449 16.47 5.80 7.63
CA GLU A 449 16.19 4.76 6.63
C GLU A 449 14.76 4.97 6.12
N ILE A 450 14.62 5.17 4.81
CA ILE A 450 13.34 5.17 4.11
C ILE A 450 13.28 3.88 3.30
N ALA A 451 12.41 2.95 3.72
CA ALA A 451 12.31 1.66 3.06
C ALA A 451 11.72 1.78 1.64
N ALA A 452 12.09 0.86 0.76
CA ALA A 452 11.66 0.83 -0.63
C ALA A 452 10.13 0.96 -0.79
N GLY A 453 9.70 1.91 -1.61
CA GLY A 453 8.29 2.23 -1.86
C GLY A 453 7.54 2.75 -0.63
N GLN A 454 8.23 3.26 0.38
CA GLN A 454 7.65 3.97 1.52
C GLN A 454 7.90 5.47 1.40
N SER A 455 6.96 6.23 1.97
CA SER A 455 7.03 7.68 2.13
C SER A 455 7.00 7.98 3.63
N GLU A 456 7.91 8.84 4.07
CA GLU A 456 8.07 9.24 5.47
C GLU A 456 7.85 10.74 5.60
N GLU A 457 7.15 11.13 6.68
CA GLU A 457 6.79 12.53 6.97
C GLU A 457 7.91 13.21 7.77
N PHE A 458 8.28 14.43 7.39
CA PHE A 458 9.30 15.24 8.03
C PHE A 458 8.79 16.64 8.36
N GLU A 459 9.32 17.20 9.44
CA GLU A 459 9.06 18.59 9.81
C GLU A 459 10.34 19.31 10.23
N ILE A 460 10.48 20.56 9.77
CA ILE A 460 11.44 21.52 10.29
C ILE A 460 10.77 22.34 11.38
N ARG A 461 11.34 22.28 12.58
CA ARG A 461 10.88 23.07 13.74
C ARG A 461 11.98 23.99 14.24
N ALA A 462 11.62 25.06 14.92
CA ALA A 462 12.59 25.98 15.51
C ALA A 462 12.17 26.52 16.88
N ASP A 463 13.17 26.93 17.67
CA ASP A 463 13.00 27.73 18.88
C ASP A 463 13.15 29.21 18.51
N PHE A 464 12.07 29.96 18.62
CA PHE A 464 12.01 31.40 18.35
C PHE A 464 12.50 32.19 19.56
N ASN A 465 13.29 33.23 19.31
CA ASN A 465 13.75 34.12 20.37
C ASN A 465 12.60 34.94 20.96
N ASP A 466 12.80 35.44 22.18
CA ASP A 466 11.90 36.43 22.77
C ASP A 466 11.96 37.82 22.10
N LEU A 467 10.88 38.61 22.26
CA LEU A 467 10.81 40.00 21.76
C LEU A 467 11.61 41.00 22.63
N ALA A 468 12.25 40.58 23.72
CA ALA A 468 13.16 41.45 24.47
C ALA A 468 14.55 41.55 23.79
N GLY A 469 14.84 40.66 22.85
CA GLY A 469 16.03 40.62 22.00
C GLY A 469 15.95 41.50 20.76
N ASP A 470 16.47 40.98 19.66
CA ASP A 470 16.54 41.63 18.35
C ASP A 470 15.39 41.18 17.40
N LEU A 471 14.50 40.29 17.87
CA LEU A 471 13.27 39.90 17.18
C LEU A 471 12.19 40.98 17.35
N ASP A 472 11.59 41.43 16.25
CA ASP A 472 10.48 42.39 16.24
C ASP A 472 9.18 41.76 15.69
N GLU A 473 8.01 42.24 16.16
CA GLU A 473 6.72 41.80 15.60
C GLU A 473 6.61 42.13 14.10
N GLY A 474 6.14 41.16 13.32
CA GLY A 474 6.04 41.24 11.87
C GLY A 474 7.32 40.84 11.12
N ASP A 475 8.41 40.49 11.82
CA ASP A 475 9.50 39.74 11.21
C ASP A 475 8.99 38.41 10.67
N THR A 476 9.56 37.96 9.55
CA THR A 476 9.12 36.73 8.89
C THR A 476 10.25 35.73 8.71
N ILE A 477 9.89 34.45 8.71
CA ILE A 477 10.78 33.33 8.42
C ILE A 477 10.13 32.41 7.37
N MET A 478 10.94 31.92 6.44
CA MET A 478 10.57 30.97 5.39
C MET A 478 11.63 29.88 5.33
N VAL A 479 11.22 28.63 5.09
CA VAL A 479 12.12 27.47 5.04
C VAL A 479 11.90 26.70 3.75
N ARG A 480 12.97 26.21 3.14
CA ARG A 480 12.88 25.43 1.90
C ARG A 480 14.02 24.45 1.67
N ILE A 481 13.70 23.44 0.89
CA ILE A 481 14.59 22.44 0.31
C ILE A 481 14.29 22.43 -1.19
N THR A 482 15.23 22.94 -2.00
CA THR A 482 15.09 23.01 -3.46
C THR A 482 16.27 22.34 -4.14
N GLU A 483 16.30 22.31 -5.48
CA GLU A 483 17.44 21.84 -6.28
C GLU A 483 18.78 22.40 -5.80
N THR A 484 18.82 23.66 -5.33
CA THR A 484 20.07 24.25 -4.81
C THR A 484 20.60 23.57 -3.56
N GLU A 485 19.70 23.07 -2.71
CA GLU A 485 20.02 22.36 -1.49
C GLU A 485 20.30 20.88 -1.79
N THR A 486 19.52 20.22 -2.65
CA THR A 486 19.71 18.81 -3.00
C THR A 486 20.94 18.55 -3.89
N ASP A 487 21.33 19.47 -4.79
CA ASP A 487 22.59 19.42 -5.57
C ASP A 487 23.82 19.91 -4.76
N SER A 488 23.66 20.11 -3.45
CA SER A 488 24.76 20.49 -2.58
C SER A 488 25.59 19.26 -2.18
N ALA A 489 26.91 19.40 -2.10
CA ALA A 489 27.80 18.35 -1.58
C ALA A 489 27.60 18.04 -0.07
N ASN A 490 26.63 18.69 0.58
CA ASN A 490 26.22 18.42 1.96
C ASN A 490 24.83 17.75 2.04
N PHE A 491 24.22 17.42 0.89
CA PHE A 491 23.10 16.48 0.83
C PHE A 491 23.73 15.10 0.61
N ASP A 492 23.50 14.18 1.54
CA ASP A 492 24.13 12.87 1.53
C ASP A 492 23.07 11.79 1.76
N ALA A 493 22.80 11.04 0.70
CA ALA A 493 21.86 9.95 0.70
C ALA A 493 22.40 8.81 -0.17
N GLU A 494 22.32 7.58 0.34
CA GLU A 494 22.88 6.37 -0.27
C GLU A 494 21.78 5.30 -0.45
N ASP A 495 21.95 4.44 -1.45
CA ASP A 495 21.11 3.24 -1.65
C ASP A 495 21.44 2.10 -0.66
N GLU A 496 20.69 0.98 -0.72
CA GLU A 496 20.96 -0.20 0.12
C GLU A 496 22.35 -0.83 -0.12
N ALA A 497 22.95 -0.56 -1.28
CA ALA A 497 24.29 -1.02 -1.62
C ALA A 497 25.41 -0.08 -1.11
N GLY A 498 25.06 1.10 -0.58
CA GLY A 498 25.98 2.13 -0.12
C GLY A 498 26.60 2.96 -1.25
N ASN A 499 25.85 3.17 -2.33
CA ASN A 499 26.19 4.12 -3.39
C ASN A 499 25.42 5.42 -3.18
N ASP A 500 26.12 6.56 -3.26
CA ASP A 500 25.52 7.89 -3.24
C ASP A 500 24.50 8.03 -4.39
N LEU A 501 23.32 8.59 -4.09
CA LEU A 501 22.32 8.99 -5.08
C LEU A 501 22.87 10.07 -6.02
N GLU A 502 22.61 9.92 -7.32
CA GLU A 502 22.92 10.91 -8.34
C GLU A 502 21.91 12.08 -8.33
N ASP A 503 22.32 13.23 -8.88
CA ASP A 503 21.49 14.45 -8.91
C ASP A 503 20.14 14.24 -9.63
N ASN A 504 20.10 13.38 -10.66
CA ASN A 504 18.85 13.04 -11.36
C ASN A 504 17.99 12.01 -10.63
N GLU A 505 18.47 11.43 -9.53
CA GLU A 505 17.75 10.47 -8.69
C GLU A 505 17.13 11.15 -7.47
N VAL A 506 17.45 12.42 -7.19
CA VAL A 506 16.77 13.22 -6.16
C VAL A 506 15.87 14.24 -6.82
N THR A 507 14.56 14.09 -6.64
CA THR A 507 13.56 14.93 -7.31
C THR A 507 12.64 15.62 -6.31
N GLY A 508 11.84 16.55 -6.82
CA GLY A 508 10.92 17.32 -6.01
C GLY A 508 11.59 18.47 -5.24
N GLN A 509 10.78 19.13 -4.41
CA GLN A 509 11.17 20.27 -3.58
C GLN A 509 10.07 20.53 -2.55
N ALA A 510 10.41 21.17 -1.44
CA ALA A 510 9.45 21.62 -0.46
C ALA A 510 9.80 23.03 0.05
N GLN A 511 8.79 23.88 0.21
CA GLN A 511 8.97 25.20 0.81
C GLN A 511 7.75 25.61 1.65
N SER A 512 8.01 26.37 2.71
CA SER A 512 6.97 27.08 3.43
C SER A 512 6.76 28.44 2.77
N ASP A 513 5.62 29.05 3.02
CA ASP A 513 5.46 30.49 2.89
C ASP A 513 6.23 31.24 3.99
N ALA A 514 6.28 32.56 3.87
CA ALA A 514 6.86 33.41 4.91
C ALA A 514 5.89 33.56 6.09
N HIS A 515 6.18 32.87 7.20
CA HIS A 515 5.41 33.01 8.45
C HIS A 515 5.85 34.24 9.21
N ALA A 516 4.90 34.98 9.80
CA ALA A 516 5.18 36.19 10.55
C ALA A 516 5.07 35.96 12.05
N VAL A 517 5.96 36.58 12.85
CA VAL A 517 5.94 36.47 14.31
C VAL A 517 5.14 37.60 14.95
N TYR A 518 4.33 37.29 15.96
CA TYR A 518 3.57 38.29 16.72
C TYR A 518 3.43 37.89 18.19
N LEU A 519 3.34 38.90 19.07
CA LEU A 519 3.04 38.65 20.48
C LEU A 519 1.60 38.21 20.68
N SER A 520 0.67 38.81 19.93
CA SER A 520 -0.76 38.56 20.03
C SER A 520 -1.41 38.64 18.66
N GLY A 521 -2.44 37.82 18.44
CA GLY A 521 -3.07 37.76 17.13
C GLY A 521 -4.18 36.74 17.01
N ILE A 522 -4.49 36.44 15.75
CA ILE A 522 -5.52 35.48 15.39
C ILE A 522 -4.98 34.45 14.40
N THR A 523 -5.46 33.22 14.56
CA THR A 523 -5.46 32.19 13.52
C THR A 523 -6.89 32.03 13.02
N VAL A 524 -7.06 31.78 11.74
CA VAL A 524 -8.37 31.66 11.10
C VAL A 524 -8.46 30.33 10.34
N ASP A 525 -9.33 29.44 10.80
CA ASP A 525 -9.54 28.13 10.18
C ASP A 525 -10.79 28.17 9.32
N PHE A 526 -10.68 27.80 8.05
CA PHE A 526 -11.84 27.67 7.17
C PHE A 526 -12.73 26.49 7.61
N VAL A 527 -14.05 26.67 7.56
CA VAL A 527 -15.01 25.61 7.92
C VAL A 527 -15.88 25.21 6.72
N SER A 528 -16.45 26.19 6.02
CA SER A 528 -17.25 25.92 4.82
C SER A 528 -17.67 27.20 4.11
N VAL A 529 -17.91 27.10 2.81
CA VAL A 529 -18.67 28.07 2.02
C VAL A 529 -19.97 27.43 1.51
N THR A 530 -21.06 28.19 1.48
CA THR A 530 -22.29 27.77 0.80
C THR A 530 -22.92 28.92 0.01
N GLU A 531 -23.44 28.61 -1.17
CA GLU A 531 -24.09 29.56 -2.05
C GLU A 531 -25.48 29.09 -2.43
N ASN A 532 -26.45 29.99 -2.37
CA ASN A 532 -27.84 29.69 -2.67
C ASN A 532 -28.50 30.85 -3.39
N LYS A 533 -29.15 30.59 -4.52
CA LYS A 533 -30.07 31.56 -5.14
C LYS A 533 -31.26 31.78 -4.22
N THR A 534 -31.31 32.95 -3.59
CA THR A 534 -32.39 33.34 -2.67
C THR A 534 -33.55 34.02 -3.37
N LEU A 535 -33.32 34.58 -4.56
CA LEU A 535 -34.35 35.05 -5.47
C LEU A 535 -34.00 34.59 -6.88
N VAL A 536 -34.97 34.01 -7.58
CA VAL A 536 -34.86 33.69 -9.00
C VAL A 536 -35.82 34.60 -9.73
N ALA A 537 -35.31 35.44 -10.62
CA ALA A 537 -36.11 36.34 -11.42
C ALA A 537 -37.15 35.55 -12.22
N ASP A 538 -38.43 35.89 -12.09
CA ASP A 538 -39.51 35.26 -12.87
C ASP A 538 -40.41 36.26 -13.61
N ASP A 539 -40.27 37.55 -13.31
CA ASP A 539 -40.94 38.67 -13.99
C ASP A 539 -39.96 39.73 -14.52
N ALA A 540 -40.42 40.55 -15.47
CA ALA A 540 -39.60 41.59 -16.08
C ALA A 540 -39.24 42.71 -15.08
N GLY A 541 -37.95 43.01 -14.96
CA GLY A 541 -37.38 43.93 -13.99
C GLY A 541 -36.96 43.28 -12.66
N GLU A 542 -36.93 41.96 -12.60
CA GLU A 542 -36.37 41.20 -11.47
C GLU A 542 -34.97 40.67 -11.79
N GLU A 543 -34.14 40.60 -10.76
CA GLU A 543 -32.73 40.22 -10.83
C GLU A 543 -32.51 39.03 -9.87
N ASP A 544 -31.79 38.00 -10.31
CA ASP A 544 -31.42 36.89 -9.43
C ASP A 544 -30.60 37.42 -8.22
N GLN A 545 -30.93 36.96 -7.02
CA GLN A 545 -30.14 37.21 -5.82
C GLN A 545 -29.49 35.92 -5.32
N VAL A 546 -28.21 35.99 -5.00
CA VAL A 546 -27.42 34.89 -4.46
C VAL A 546 -26.96 35.24 -3.05
N THR A 547 -27.17 34.32 -2.11
CA THR A 547 -26.63 34.41 -0.76
C THR A 547 -25.44 33.48 -0.65
N PHE A 548 -24.28 34.04 -0.30
CA PHE A 548 -23.05 33.37 0.04
C PHE A 548 -22.86 33.38 1.55
N LYS A 549 -22.45 32.25 2.13
CA LYS A 549 -22.14 32.13 3.55
C LYS A 549 -20.78 31.49 3.74
N PHE A 550 -19.84 32.24 4.27
CA PHE A 550 -18.51 31.80 4.65
C PHE A 550 -18.50 31.54 6.15
N VAL A 551 -18.16 30.33 6.55
CA VAL A 551 -18.06 29.90 7.95
C VAL A 551 -16.60 29.61 8.23
N PHE A 552 -16.11 30.13 9.35
CA PHE A 552 -14.73 29.96 9.78
C PHE A 552 -14.64 30.05 11.30
N ASP A 553 -13.59 29.46 11.85
CA ASP A 553 -13.24 29.53 13.26
C ASP A 553 -12.10 30.54 13.44
N VAL A 554 -12.14 31.30 14.53
CA VAL A 554 -11.06 32.21 14.90
C VAL A 554 -10.54 31.81 16.27
N ILE A 555 -9.23 31.67 16.36
CA ILE A 555 -8.50 31.32 17.57
C ILE A 555 -7.65 32.53 17.94
N SER A 556 -7.76 32.99 19.17
CA SER A 556 -6.92 34.07 19.69
C SER A 556 -5.69 33.51 20.40
N PHE A 557 -4.57 34.20 20.29
CA PHE A 557 -3.35 33.92 21.05
C PHE A 557 -2.72 35.24 21.52
N GLY A 558 -1.87 35.17 22.55
CA GLY A 558 -1.25 36.34 23.17
C GLY A 558 -2.21 37.34 23.86
N GLY A 559 -3.50 37.02 23.96
CA GLY A 559 -4.49 37.81 24.67
C GLY A 559 -5.89 37.75 24.05
N ASP A 560 -6.83 38.49 24.67
CA ASP A 560 -8.17 38.67 24.12
C ASP A 560 -8.11 39.52 22.84
N VAL A 561 -8.82 39.09 21.82
CA VAL A 561 -8.93 39.82 20.54
C VAL A 561 -10.39 40.17 20.23
N TYR A 562 -10.56 41.18 19.40
CA TYR A 562 -11.85 41.68 18.97
C TYR A 562 -11.91 41.63 17.44
N LEU A 563 -12.98 41.02 16.91
CA LEU A 563 -13.32 41.04 15.50
C LEU A 563 -14.36 42.12 15.22
N ASP A 564 -14.25 42.75 14.07
CA ASP A 564 -15.20 43.74 13.60
C ASP A 564 -16.61 43.15 13.39
N LYS A 565 -17.65 43.96 13.55
CA LYS A 565 -19.03 43.60 13.19
C LYS A 565 -19.44 44.10 11.81
N GLU A 566 -18.60 44.92 11.19
CA GLU A 566 -18.80 45.43 9.84
C GLU A 566 -18.22 44.48 8.79
N VAL A 567 -18.90 44.41 7.63
CA VAL A 567 -18.45 43.66 6.46
C VAL A 567 -18.60 44.56 5.24
N VAL A 568 -17.51 44.80 4.52
CA VAL A 568 -17.40 45.75 3.42
C VAL A 568 -16.99 45.09 2.11
N ALA A 569 -17.49 45.61 0.99
CA ALA A 569 -17.08 45.18 -0.34
C ALA A 569 -15.79 45.92 -0.74
N GLU A 570 -14.63 45.27 -0.59
CA GLU A 570 -13.31 45.82 -0.89
C GLU A 570 -12.39 44.72 -1.41
N ALA A 571 -11.80 44.93 -2.59
CA ALA A 571 -10.98 43.91 -3.26
C ALA A 571 -9.50 43.96 -2.83
N SER A 572 -9.06 45.08 -2.27
CA SER A 572 -7.69 45.25 -1.79
C SER A 572 -7.72 45.96 -0.45
N PRO A 573 -8.12 45.25 0.63
CA PRO A 573 -8.15 45.83 1.96
C PRO A 573 -6.76 46.24 2.42
N THR A 574 -6.73 47.15 3.38
CA THR A 574 -5.50 47.58 4.06
C THR A 574 -5.76 47.64 5.55
N THR A 575 -4.72 47.85 6.35
CA THR A 575 -4.89 48.09 7.79
C THR A 575 -5.79 49.30 8.11
N ALA A 576 -5.96 50.23 7.17
CA ALA A 576 -6.88 51.37 7.31
C ALA A 576 -8.33 51.07 6.90
N THR A 577 -8.62 49.91 6.29
CA THR A 577 -9.99 49.47 5.97
C THR A 577 -10.71 49.09 7.26
N ASP A 578 -11.95 49.56 7.41
CA ASP A 578 -12.83 49.29 8.54
C ASP A 578 -13.84 48.21 8.13
N GLY A 579 -13.97 47.13 8.90
CA GLY A 579 -14.78 45.95 8.55
C GLY A 579 -14.07 44.85 7.74
N HIS A 580 -14.56 43.62 7.92
CA HIS A 580 -14.14 42.44 7.15
C HIS A 580 -14.42 42.64 5.67
N SER A 581 -13.49 42.29 4.80
CA SER A 581 -13.55 42.63 3.38
C SER A 581 -13.88 41.42 2.50
N PHE A 582 -14.65 41.64 1.45
CA PHE A 582 -14.95 40.65 0.41
C PHE A 582 -15.00 41.30 -0.96
N ALA A 583 -14.83 40.50 -2.02
CA ALA A 583 -14.96 40.97 -3.39
C ALA A 583 -15.37 39.86 -4.37
N THR A 584 -15.85 40.27 -5.54
CA THR A 584 -16.04 39.37 -6.66
C THR A 584 -14.70 39.02 -7.31
N THR A 585 -14.59 37.78 -7.79
CA THR A 585 -13.36 37.31 -8.44
C THR A 585 -13.30 37.65 -9.92
N SER A 586 -12.12 37.44 -10.52
CA SER A 586 -11.90 37.57 -11.97
C SER A 586 -12.74 36.60 -12.81
N GLN A 587 -13.29 35.54 -12.22
CA GLN A 587 -14.20 34.60 -12.88
C GLN A 587 -15.63 35.15 -12.99
N SER A 588 -15.98 36.17 -12.22
CA SER A 588 -17.28 36.83 -12.33
C SER A 588 -17.40 37.56 -13.67
N THR A 589 -18.43 37.23 -14.45
CA THR A 589 -18.67 37.83 -15.79
C THR A 589 -19.69 38.96 -15.76
N THR A 590 -20.34 39.14 -14.61
CA THR A 590 -21.30 40.20 -14.35
C THR A 590 -20.88 40.95 -13.08
N GLY A 591 -21.14 42.25 -13.04
CA GLY A 591 -21.04 42.99 -11.79
C GLY A 591 -22.23 42.66 -10.89
N ASP A 592 -22.04 42.78 -9.59
CA ASP A 592 -23.10 42.62 -8.61
C ASP A 592 -23.32 43.89 -7.78
N THR A 593 -24.47 43.97 -7.13
CA THR A 593 -24.72 44.93 -6.07
C THR A 593 -24.89 44.18 -4.76
N THR A 594 -24.12 44.54 -3.74
CA THR A 594 -24.31 43.99 -2.39
C THR A 594 -25.63 44.49 -1.81
N VAL A 595 -26.60 43.58 -1.65
CA VAL A 595 -27.87 43.83 -0.98
C VAL A 595 -27.69 43.89 0.53
N SER A 596 -26.89 42.97 1.08
CA SER A 596 -26.50 42.96 2.48
C SER A 596 -25.22 42.17 2.71
N SER A 597 -24.38 42.63 3.63
CA SER A 597 -23.20 41.94 4.13
C SER A 597 -23.24 42.01 5.66
N VAL A 598 -23.21 40.86 6.34
CA VAL A 598 -23.23 40.80 7.81
C VAL A 598 -22.34 39.68 8.31
N ILE A 599 -21.74 39.88 9.47
CA ILE A 599 -21.06 38.82 10.23
C ILE A 599 -21.87 38.46 11.47
N THR A 600 -21.86 37.18 11.82
CA THR A 600 -22.52 36.66 13.03
C THR A 600 -21.62 35.64 13.71
N ALA A 601 -21.65 35.60 15.03
CA ALA A 601 -21.01 34.55 15.81
C ALA A 601 -21.98 33.42 16.13
N SER A 602 -21.45 32.19 16.25
CA SER A 602 -22.23 30.98 16.58
C SER A 602 -22.86 31.00 17.98
N ASN A 603 -22.24 31.73 18.91
CA ASN A 603 -22.66 31.96 20.28
C ASN A 603 -22.66 33.46 20.61
N THR A 604 -23.33 33.84 21.68
CA THR A 604 -23.26 35.21 22.23
C THR A 604 -22.27 35.22 23.38
N ASP A 605 -21.35 36.18 23.38
CA ASP A 605 -20.48 36.43 24.52
C ASP A 605 -20.88 37.69 25.29
N SER A 606 -20.59 37.73 26.60
CA SER A 606 -20.82 38.91 27.43
C SER A 606 -19.85 40.06 27.17
N GLY A 607 -18.67 39.78 26.60
CA GLY A 607 -17.69 40.78 26.16
C GLY A 607 -17.98 41.37 24.77
N ASP A 608 -18.95 40.81 24.02
CA ASP A 608 -19.40 41.38 22.76
C ASP A 608 -19.92 42.82 22.93
N THR A 609 -19.38 43.74 22.13
CA THR A 609 -19.83 45.14 22.14
C THR A 609 -20.83 45.40 21.02
N SER A 610 -21.23 46.67 20.83
CA SER A 610 -22.07 47.04 19.69
C SER A 610 -21.34 46.94 18.35
N THR A 611 -20.01 46.98 18.37
CA THR A 611 -19.14 47.14 17.19
C THR A 611 -18.19 45.96 17.00
N SER A 612 -17.96 45.15 18.04
CA SER A 612 -16.97 44.08 17.99
C SER A 612 -17.45 42.80 18.66
N PHE A 613 -16.95 41.67 18.18
CA PHE A 613 -17.07 40.35 18.80
C PHE A 613 -15.77 40.02 19.53
N ILE A 614 -15.84 39.59 20.79
CA ILE A 614 -14.64 39.15 21.53
C ILE A 614 -14.32 37.68 21.23
N VAL A 615 -13.04 37.34 21.17
CA VAL A 615 -12.54 35.97 21.28
C VAL A 615 -11.56 35.99 22.45
N ASP A 616 -11.97 35.40 23.58
CA ASP A 616 -11.15 35.34 24.78
C ASP A 616 -9.86 34.56 24.50
N GLU A 617 -8.74 34.92 25.14
CA GLU A 617 -7.42 34.30 24.95
C GLU A 617 -7.47 32.76 24.97
N GLY A 618 -6.98 32.13 23.89
CA GLY A 618 -6.88 30.68 23.75
C GLY A 618 -8.21 29.97 23.49
N ASP A 619 -9.31 30.70 23.37
CA ASP A 619 -10.60 30.15 22.96
C ASP A 619 -10.79 30.21 21.43
N THR A 620 -11.49 29.20 20.90
CA THR A 620 -11.93 29.17 19.50
C THR A 620 -13.37 29.66 19.40
N ARG A 621 -13.65 30.60 18.48
CA ARG A 621 -15.00 31.08 18.22
C ARG A 621 -15.36 31.04 16.74
N ARG A 622 -16.50 30.41 16.45
CA ARG A 622 -17.03 30.29 15.08
C ARG A 622 -17.80 31.52 14.63
N PHE A 623 -17.48 32.00 13.44
CA PHE A 623 -18.13 33.10 12.76
C PHE A 623 -18.76 32.69 11.43
N THR A 624 -19.70 33.50 10.96
CA THR A 624 -20.31 33.35 9.64
C THR A 624 -20.51 34.72 9.00
N ILE A 625 -19.80 34.96 7.90
CA ILE A 625 -20.04 36.10 7.02
C ILE A 625 -21.10 35.70 6.00
N THR A 626 -22.20 36.44 5.95
CA THR A 626 -23.29 36.25 4.98
C THR A 626 -23.34 37.45 4.04
N ILE A 627 -23.13 37.20 2.75
CA ILE A 627 -23.18 38.20 1.68
C ILE A 627 -24.36 37.87 0.77
N VAL A 628 -25.21 38.86 0.50
CA VAL A 628 -26.31 38.76 -0.47
C VAL A 628 -25.99 39.69 -1.63
N SER A 629 -25.80 39.10 -2.81
CA SER A 629 -25.49 39.81 -4.04
C SER A 629 -26.66 39.74 -5.01
N GLU A 630 -26.96 40.86 -5.64
CA GLU A 630 -27.96 40.98 -6.72
C GLU A 630 -27.24 41.15 -8.06
N ALA A 631 -27.66 40.37 -9.06
CA ALA A 631 -27.00 40.34 -10.36
C ALA A 631 -27.31 41.58 -11.21
N GLY A 632 -26.28 42.25 -11.73
CA GLY A 632 -26.46 43.44 -12.57
C GLY A 632 -26.86 43.13 -14.02
N VAL A 633 -26.40 42.00 -14.56
CA VAL A 633 -26.76 41.43 -15.88
C VAL A 633 -26.63 39.91 -15.86
N ASP A 634 -27.17 39.23 -16.88
CA ASP A 634 -26.95 37.80 -17.12
C ASP A 634 -25.45 37.45 -17.11
N GLY A 635 -25.08 36.44 -16.34
CA GLY A 635 -23.68 36.02 -16.23
C GLY A 635 -23.45 35.04 -15.10
N VAL A 636 -22.27 35.14 -14.50
CA VAL A 636 -21.87 34.35 -13.33
C VAL A 636 -21.25 35.24 -12.27
N ILE A 637 -21.47 34.91 -10.99
CA ILE A 637 -20.92 35.58 -9.81
C ILE A 637 -20.17 34.54 -8.98
N GLN A 638 -19.01 34.92 -8.47
CA GLN A 638 -18.22 34.19 -7.48
C GLN A 638 -17.68 35.21 -6.46
N GLN A 639 -17.80 34.92 -5.17
CA GLN A 639 -17.34 35.79 -4.08
C GLN A 639 -16.14 35.19 -3.36
N GLN A 640 -15.26 36.05 -2.86
CA GLN A 640 -14.13 35.69 -2.02
C GLN A 640 -14.04 36.63 -0.81
N ILE A 641 -13.64 36.10 0.36
CA ILE A 641 -13.22 36.95 1.49
C ILE A 641 -11.78 37.42 1.23
N THR A 642 -11.55 38.72 1.32
CA THR A 642 -10.26 39.35 0.98
C THR A 642 -9.51 39.86 2.21
N GLY A 643 -10.16 39.87 3.39
CA GLY A 643 -9.49 40.28 4.62
C GLY A 643 -10.38 40.17 5.85
N ILE A 644 -9.79 39.78 6.98
CA ILE A 644 -10.42 39.71 8.29
C ILE A 644 -9.82 40.77 9.21
N LYS A 645 -10.65 41.66 9.73
CA LYS A 645 -10.24 42.75 10.61
C LYS A 645 -10.32 42.34 12.08
N TRP A 646 -9.27 42.65 12.83
CA TRP A 646 -9.19 42.37 14.25
C TRP A 646 -8.34 43.41 15.01
N ASP A 647 -8.46 43.42 16.33
CA ASP A 647 -7.70 44.31 17.22
C ASP A 647 -7.62 43.72 18.64
N THR A 648 -6.76 44.28 19.47
CA THR A 648 -6.62 43.95 20.90
C THR A 648 -7.53 44.81 21.78
N ASP A 649 -8.26 45.76 21.19
CA ASP A 649 -9.27 46.56 21.87
C ASP A 649 -10.65 46.51 21.19
N ALA A 650 -11.70 46.78 21.97
CA ALA A 650 -13.09 46.68 21.52
C ALA A 650 -13.59 47.91 20.75
N GLY A 651 -12.68 48.62 20.09
CA GLY A 651 -12.94 49.77 19.23
C GLY A 651 -13.84 49.43 18.04
N ASP A 652 -14.29 50.47 17.35
CA ASP A 652 -15.02 50.33 16.09
C ASP A 652 -14.01 50.08 14.95
N ALA A 653 -12.97 50.92 14.89
CA ALA A 653 -11.90 50.81 13.92
C ALA A 653 -10.81 49.85 14.40
N HIS A 654 -10.78 48.65 13.81
CA HIS A 654 -9.79 47.63 14.11
C HIS A 654 -8.51 47.88 13.30
N ALA A 655 -7.35 47.91 13.96
CA ALA A 655 -6.08 48.27 13.32
C ALA A 655 -5.46 47.13 12.49
N ASN A 656 -5.67 45.88 12.88
CA ASN A 656 -4.99 44.73 12.28
C ASN A 656 -5.81 44.11 11.15
N LEU A 657 -5.11 43.52 10.19
CA LEU A 657 -5.69 42.88 9.02
C LEU A 657 -5.04 41.51 8.85
N TYR A 658 -5.87 40.49 8.75
CA TYR A 658 -5.51 39.13 8.35
C TYR A 658 -5.94 38.96 6.90
N ASP A 659 -4.99 38.90 5.98
CA ASP A 659 -5.19 38.86 4.52
C ASP A 659 -4.39 37.77 3.80
N PHE A 660 -3.92 36.77 4.54
CA PHE A 660 -3.22 35.57 4.07
C PHE A 660 -4.06 34.31 4.37
N ASN A 661 -3.76 33.19 3.70
CA ASN A 661 -4.52 31.92 3.79
C ASN A 661 -6.05 32.09 3.61
N LEU A 662 -6.45 32.98 2.69
CA LEU A 662 -7.86 33.22 2.36
C LEU A 662 -8.29 32.61 1.01
N ASP A 663 -7.45 31.74 0.44
CA ASP A 663 -7.73 31.13 -0.86
C ASP A 663 -8.90 30.14 -0.80
N GLU A 664 -9.05 29.42 0.31
CA GLU A 664 -10.21 28.56 0.57
C GLU A 664 -11.50 29.35 0.82
N PHE A 665 -11.41 30.64 1.15
CA PHE A 665 -12.57 31.51 1.39
C PHE A 665 -13.20 32.00 0.08
N LEU A 666 -13.37 31.08 -0.87
CA LEU A 666 -13.82 31.30 -2.23
C LEU A 666 -15.08 30.47 -2.50
N SER A 667 -16.15 31.10 -2.98
CA SER A 667 -17.40 30.37 -3.31
C SER A 667 -17.30 29.60 -4.63
N ASP A 668 -18.25 28.71 -4.86
CA ASP A 668 -18.49 28.20 -6.22
C ASP A 668 -19.04 29.29 -7.16
N ILE A 669 -18.89 29.05 -8.47
CA ILE A 669 -19.43 29.93 -9.52
C ILE A 669 -20.94 29.73 -9.63
N VAL A 670 -21.71 30.79 -9.44
CA VAL A 670 -23.18 30.77 -9.56
C VAL A 670 -23.62 31.51 -10.81
N SER A 671 -24.29 30.81 -11.73
CA SER A 671 -24.93 31.44 -12.89
C SER A 671 -26.15 32.25 -12.46
N VAL A 672 -26.31 33.47 -12.94
CA VAL A 672 -27.40 34.40 -12.57
C VAL A 672 -28.04 35.01 -13.81
N ASN A 673 -29.33 35.33 -13.72
CA ASN A 673 -30.10 35.96 -14.80
C ASN A 673 -30.82 37.24 -14.33
N VAL A 674 -31.12 38.10 -15.30
CA VAL A 674 -31.92 39.32 -15.17
C VAL A 674 -33.02 39.28 -16.25
N LEU A 675 -34.29 39.42 -15.87
CA LEU A 675 -35.44 39.24 -16.79
C LEU A 675 -36.11 40.53 -17.25
#